data_AF-A0A7V4XR30-F1
#
_entry.id   AF-A0A7V4XR30-F1
#
_cell.length_a   1.000
_cell.length_b   1.000
_cell.length_c   1.000
_cell.angle_alpha   90.00
_cell.angle_beta   90.00
_cell.angle_gamma   90.00
#
_symmetry.space_group_name_H-M   'P 1'
#
loop_
_entity.id
_entity.type
_entity.pdbx_description
1 polymer ?
#
loop_
_entity_poly.entity_id
_entity_poly.type
_entity_poly.pdbx_seq_one_letter_code
_entity_poly.pdbx_strand_id
1 'polypeptide(L)'
;MPQQENPVTRKQKLLGWIESRTGMNLILRVSLDEPIPGGARWAYVFGSGLLFIFISQVITGICLALYYVPSAQNAHVTVAYITKRVAAGEFLRSLHVYGASAMIIVLALHFLQTFLWGAYKGRRELLWAAGGVLAILVLAMGFTGYLLPWDQKAYFATAVATNIVSTIPVFGSWMAHLMRGGDTIGTLTLSRFYLMHVIILPALLFAFVAVHIYLFRKAGAAGPIKEDPVEPKLPPESFYPKQVILDLIFSMLLVSGLGFLSYFHPVTLGPRANPASTTFIARPEWYYLPIFEWLKFWEGPATVFGVVIFPALVALLFFLLPFLDRKLERRPWRRPIPLLAVSILFGGLLYLGYLSHYQDMQNPIIRNQLMQQAAQEKAYTRTPFQPFVQSPGSINLLAPATFNPTVAKGKALFQQNGCSGCHGDRGRGAVGPSLVGIGKKYSQDALLALIHKPSAAIRKAGMPGAPDLPIPEVKDLVAYLNALGTPEENVQPAMSALTSSAANTQTPPAGGAVPLTLAVAARPVSSSAGGAAAALIAQGRQLFQAHTCATCHGATAQGTTIAPPLAGIGHYFSKGTFSSLIHHPNTQMTAKGMPPAPLSLKETSALWTYLNSMPAPAQRQPGVPAVVIFKNTETALARQASSAPASSSAAAISTQQHVAASRPQPREVAASAVNEPAGDIVAGRAIFQSHTCATCHGPTAQGTAIAPPLAGIGRYFSRKEFSSLIHHPNAQMTAKGMPPALLSDQQTENLWAYLNSMSVPAHNATGVPPVVIFKASSSKPSQPSTPSHAIVAARPESSGSAAAKSSATLALPKRKVMVNQSALNGPAAAGEQIFESHGCIACHGEGGVGTKLAIPLIGITRTVSHDKLITLIRHPDSRMKAGGMPTFGFDDTQLNDVVSYLATLKKSARGEATTITAAFKHTPHKLSPLEEAGKSVYFQQRCSTCHGNGGIEGTVAAPSLTATASELPPSMIEHLLLHPSQAMQSRGMPPIDLNKADMKALIAFVRSLRYNR
;
A
#
# COMPACT_ATOMS: atom_id res chain seq x y z
N MET A 1 61.62 -53.24 -42.96
CA MET A 1 61.86 -51.80 -43.23
C MET A 1 61.57 -51.03 -41.96
N PRO A 2 62.49 -50.17 -41.46
CA PRO A 2 62.15 -49.22 -40.41
C PRO A 2 61.23 -48.13 -40.98
N GLN A 3 60.12 -47.82 -40.30
CA GLN A 3 59.32 -46.64 -40.65
C GLN A 3 60.01 -45.38 -40.12
N GLN A 4 60.07 -44.34 -40.94
CA GLN A 4 60.59 -43.04 -40.50
C GLN A 4 59.58 -42.39 -39.54
N GLU A 5 59.99 -42.13 -38.30
CA GLU A 5 59.19 -41.32 -37.38
C GLU A 5 59.12 -39.88 -37.90
N ASN A 6 57.93 -39.47 -38.38
CA ASN A 6 57.69 -38.08 -38.74
C ASN A 6 57.88 -37.17 -37.51
N PRO A 7 58.66 -36.07 -37.60
CA PRO A 7 59.03 -35.27 -36.43
C PRO A 7 57.81 -34.58 -35.81
N VAL A 8 57.32 -35.15 -34.70
CA VAL A 8 56.13 -34.67 -33.98
C VAL A 8 56.32 -33.21 -33.59
N THR A 9 55.51 -32.32 -34.19
CA THR A 9 55.64 -30.87 -34.04
C THR A 9 55.50 -30.43 -32.58
N ARG A 10 56.10 -29.28 -32.22
CA ARG A 10 55.96 -28.73 -30.85
C ARG A 10 54.49 -28.52 -30.45
N LYS A 11 53.61 -28.22 -31.41
CA LYS A 11 52.15 -28.14 -31.22
C LYS A 11 51.54 -29.50 -30.88
N GLN A 12 51.87 -30.56 -31.62
CA GLN A 12 51.40 -31.92 -31.32
C GLN A 12 51.93 -32.44 -29.97
N LYS A 13 53.20 -32.17 -29.63
CA LYS A 13 53.76 -32.53 -28.31
C LYS A 13 53.03 -31.82 -27.17
N LEU A 14 52.72 -30.52 -27.33
CA LEU A 14 51.93 -29.77 -26.34
C LEU A 14 50.49 -30.30 -26.23
N LEU A 15 49.82 -30.58 -27.36
CA LEU A 15 48.46 -31.14 -27.35
C LEU A 15 48.41 -32.53 -26.70
N GLY A 16 49.41 -33.40 -26.93
CA GLY A 16 49.53 -34.69 -26.25
C GLY A 16 49.84 -34.56 -24.75
N TRP A 17 50.66 -33.58 -24.36
CA TRP A 17 50.94 -33.26 -22.94
C TRP A 17 49.67 -32.79 -22.20
N ILE A 18 48.83 -31.99 -22.87
CA ILE A 18 47.53 -31.56 -22.35
C ILE A 18 46.58 -32.76 -22.28
N GLU A 19 46.46 -33.55 -23.36
CA GLU A 19 45.50 -34.65 -23.42
C GLU A 19 45.76 -35.72 -22.35
N SER A 20 47.02 -36.11 -22.17
CA SER A 20 47.46 -37.06 -21.13
C SER A 20 47.20 -36.59 -19.69
N ARG A 21 46.78 -35.33 -19.48
CA ARG A 21 46.44 -34.76 -18.16
C ARG A 21 44.97 -34.39 -18.02
N THR A 22 44.26 -34.13 -19.11
CA THR A 22 42.90 -33.55 -19.07
C THR A 22 41.83 -34.37 -19.78
N GLY A 23 42.19 -35.32 -20.65
CA GLY A 23 41.23 -36.12 -21.43
C GLY A 23 40.26 -35.30 -22.30
N MET A 24 40.63 -34.05 -22.65
CA MET A 24 39.70 -33.12 -23.30
C MET A 24 39.35 -33.54 -24.72
N ASN A 25 40.27 -34.16 -25.46
CA ASN A 25 39.99 -34.67 -26.81
C ASN A 25 39.09 -35.92 -26.75
N LEU A 26 39.14 -36.74 -25.70
CA LEU A 26 38.14 -37.79 -25.50
C LEU A 26 36.73 -37.18 -25.32
N ILE A 27 36.57 -36.21 -24.42
CA ILE A 27 35.28 -35.52 -24.19
C ILE A 27 34.81 -34.79 -25.46
N LEU A 28 35.73 -34.14 -26.17
CA LEU A 28 35.46 -33.38 -27.39
C LEU A 28 35.05 -34.30 -28.55
N ARG A 29 35.82 -35.36 -28.85
CA ARG A 29 35.46 -36.36 -29.88
C ARG A 29 34.12 -36.99 -29.59
N VAL A 30 33.94 -37.52 -28.37
CA VAL A 30 32.66 -38.09 -27.94
C VAL A 30 31.51 -37.10 -28.17
N SER A 31 31.71 -35.79 -28.00
CA SER A 31 30.66 -34.77 -28.18
C SER A 31 30.50 -34.20 -29.60
N LEU A 32 31.51 -34.35 -30.48
CA LEU A 32 31.46 -33.90 -31.87
C LEU A 32 31.09 -35.04 -32.84
N ASP A 33 31.49 -36.26 -32.53
CA ASP A 33 31.27 -37.48 -33.32
C ASP A 33 29.95 -38.19 -32.94
N GLU A 34 29.05 -37.52 -32.22
CA GLU A 34 27.73 -38.04 -31.82
C GLU A 34 26.91 -38.43 -33.07
N PRO A 35 26.42 -39.69 -33.17
CA PRO A 35 25.76 -40.19 -34.37
C PRO A 35 24.31 -39.69 -34.53
N ILE A 36 24.00 -39.06 -35.66
CA ILE A 36 22.64 -38.62 -36.04
C ILE A 36 22.05 -39.59 -37.08
N PRO A 37 21.04 -40.43 -36.73
CA PRO A 37 20.39 -41.33 -37.69
C PRO A 37 19.66 -40.55 -38.80
N GLY A 38 20.12 -40.70 -40.04
CA GLY A 38 19.59 -39.97 -41.18
C GLY A 38 20.13 -38.55 -41.39
N GLY A 39 21.30 -38.23 -40.84
CA GLY A 39 22.10 -37.06 -41.21
C GLY A 39 21.76 -35.73 -40.51
N ALA A 40 22.57 -34.71 -40.76
CA ALA A 40 22.34 -33.34 -40.27
C ALA A 40 21.14 -32.64 -40.96
N ARG A 41 20.32 -31.89 -40.20
CA ARG A 41 19.02 -31.35 -40.69
C ARG A 41 18.63 -30.03 -40.02
N TRP A 42 18.00 -29.15 -40.80
CA TRP A 42 17.32 -27.95 -40.31
C TRP A 42 16.27 -28.22 -39.21
N ALA A 43 15.68 -29.41 -39.18
CA ALA A 43 14.70 -29.78 -38.15
C ALA A 43 15.31 -29.86 -36.73
N TYR A 44 16.63 -29.90 -36.56
CA TYR A 44 17.29 -30.02 -35.26
C TYR A 44 17.76 -28.68 -34.66
N VAL A 45 17.74 -27.58 -35.44
CA VAL A 45 18.34 -26.29 -35.03
C VAL A 45 17.59 -25.54 -33.92
N PHE A 46 16.35 -25.93 -33.58
CA PHE A 46 15.60 -25.25 -32.54
C PHE A 46 16.11 -25.56 -31.13
N GLY A 47 16.67 -26.75 -30.89
CA GLY A 47 17.26 -27.12 -29.59
C GLY A 47 18.60 -26.40 -29.34
N SER A 48 19.49 -26.42 -30.34
CA SER A 48 20.75 -25.68 -30.34
C SER A 48 20.52 -24.16 -30.30
N GLY A 49 19.52 -23.66 -31.05
CA GLY A 49 19.08 -22.26 -31.02
C GLY A 49 18.55 -21.81 -29.66
N LEU A 50 17.79 -22.65 -28.94
CA LEU A 50 17.37 -22.36 -27.56
C LEU A 50 18.54 -22.24 -26.60
N LEU A 51 19.52 -23.14 -26.70
CA LEU A 51 20.75 -23.07 -25.89
C LEU A 51 21.52 -21.79 -26.21
N PHE A 52 21.68 -21.43 -27.48
CA PHE A 52 22.33 -20.19 -27.90
C PHE A 52 21.60 -18.94 -27.36
N ILE A 53 20.27 -18.90 -27.45
CA ILE A 53 19.47 -17.81 -26.86
C ILE A 53 19.67 -17.76 -25.35
N PHE A 54 19.64 -18.90 -24.64
CA PHE A 54 19.87 -18.93 -23.19
C PHE A 54 21.24 -18.36 -22.80
N ILE A 55 22.32 -18.75 -23.49
CA ILE A 55 23.66 -18.20 -23.23
C ILE A 55 23.70 -16.69 -23.54
N SER A 56 23.04 -16.24 -24.61
CA SER A 56 22.90 -14.80 -24.90
C SER A 56 22.13 -14.05 -23.81
N GLN A 57 21.05 -14.63 -23.27
CA GLN A 57 20.30 -14.08 -22.14
C GLN A 57 21.15 -13.99 -20.86
N VAL A 58 21.97 -15.00 -20.57
CA VAL A 58 22.91 -14.99 -19.43
C VAL A 58 23.97 -13.90 -19.60
N ILE A 59 24.62 -13.81 -20.77
CA ILE A 59 25.66 -12.79 -21.04
C ILE A 59 25.07 -11.37 -20.94
N THR A 60 23.95 -11.12 -21.63
CA THR A 60 23.28 -9.80 -21.58
C THR A 60 22.76 -9.47 -20.19
N GLY A 61 22.21 -10.46 -19.46
CA GLY A 61 21.74 -10.31 -18.09
C GLY A 61 22.86 -9.96 -17.11
N ILE A 62 24.03 -10.59 -17.21
CA ILE A 62 25.23 -10.24 -16.42
C ILE A 62 25.64 -8.79 -16.70
N CYS A 63 25.75 -8.39 -17.98
CA CYS A 63 26.12 -7.03 -18.34
C CYS A 63 25.11 -5.96 -17.86
N LEU A 64 23.82 -6.30 -17.77
CA LEU A 64 22.80 -5.43 -17.18
C LEU A 64 22.88 -5.40 -15.63
N ALA A 65 23.15 -6.54 -15.00
CA ALA A 65 23.24 -6.66 -13.54
C ALA A 65 24.37 -5.81 -12.93
N LEU A 66 25.47 -5.59 -13.67
CA LEU A 66 26.58 -4.70 -13.26
C LEU A 66 26.14 -3.26 -12.92
N TYR A 67 25.00 -2.79 -13.45
CA TYR A 67 24.49 -1.44 -13.27
C TYR A 67 23.18 -1.39 -12.46
N TYR A 68 22.59 -2.53 -12.10
CA TYR A 68 21.24 -2.61 -11.55
C TYR A 68 21.22 -2.65 -10.01
N VAL A 69 20.36 -1.86 -9.38
CA VAL A 69 20.22 -1.84 -7.91
C VAL A 69 18.82 -2.35 -7.51
N PRO A 70 18.71 -3.56 -6.91
CA PRO A 70 17.43 -4.23 -6.60
C PRO A 70 16.70 -3.59 -5.39
N SER A 71 16.18 -2.38 -5.57
CA SER A 71 15.38 -1.65 -4.57
C SER A 71 14.28 -0.81 -5.22
N ALA A 72 13.10 -0.74 -4.61
CA ALA A 72 11.98 0.05 -5.12
C ALA A 72 12.28 1.57 -5.17
N GLN A 73 13.29 2.02 -4.41
CA GLN A 73 13.81 3.38 -4.47
C GLN A 73 14.61 3.62 -5.76
N ASN A 74 15.49 2.69 -6.18
CA ASN A 74 16.52 2.97 -7.19
C ASN A 74 16.40 2.16 -8.50
N ALA A 75 15.75 1.00 -8.51
CA ALA A 75 15.75 0.05 -9.65
C ALA A 75 15.37 0.70 -10.98
N HIS A 76 14.21 1.38 -11.01
CA HIS A 76 13.73 2.13 -12.18
C HIS A 76 14.73 3.20 -12.65
N VAL A 77 15.38 3.89 -11.71
CA VAL A 77 16.40 4.91 -12.02
C VAL A 77 17.66 4.27 -12.60
N THR A 78 18.09 3.11 -12.09
CA THR A 78 19.21 2.36 -12.65
C THR A 78 18.90 1.78 -14.05
N VAL A 79 17.68 1.31 -14.29
CA VAL A 79 17.26 0.86 -15.64
C VAL A 79 17.12 2.04 -16.60
N ALA A 80 16.69 3.22 -16.12
CA ALA A 80 16.74 4.45 -16.90
C ALA A 80 18.20 4.90 -17.19
N TYR A 81 19.14 4.70 -16.27
CA TYR A 81 20.56 4.98 -16.49
C TYR A 81 21.18 4.04 -17.54
N ILE A 82 20.93 2.73 -17.43
CA ILE A 82 21.29 1.72 -18.43
C ILE A 82 20.75 2.13 -19.80
N THR A 83 19.44 2.40 -19.89
CA THR A 83 18.78 2.71 -21.17
C THR A 83 19.27 4.03 -21.79
N LYS A 84 19.58 5.06 -20.99
CA LYS A 84 19.76 6.43 -21.49
C LYS A 84 21.18 7.01 -21.34
N ARG A 85 22.12 6.31 -20.70
CA ARG A 85 23.48 6.82 -20.42
C ARG A 85 24.61 5.81 -20.59
N VAL A 86 24.37 4.51 -20.39
CA VAL A 86 25.41 3.48 -20.62
C VAL A 86 25.61 3.32 -22.13
N ALA A 87 26.87 3.26 -22.57
CA ALA A 87 27.20 3.05 -23.98
C ALA A 87 26.60 1.73 -24.48
N ALA A 88 25.83 1.80 -25.57
CA ALA A 88 25.01 0.69 -26.10
C ALA A 88 24.03 0.05 -25.09
N GLY A 89 23.73 0.69 -23.95
CA GLY A 89 22.87 0.12 -22.91
C GLY A 89 21.40 -0.03 -23.32
N GLU A 90 20.88 0.87 -24.17
CA GLU A 90 19.57 0.72 -24.81
C GLU A 90 19.49 -0.52 -25.70
N PHE A 91 20.51 -0.72 -26.55
CA PHE A 91 20.64 -1.88 -27.42
C PHE A 91 20.79 -3.18 -26.61
N LEU A 92 21.64 -3.19 -25.58
CA LEU A 92 21.85 -4.33 -24.69
C LEU A 92 20.55 -4.75 -23.97
N ARG A 93 19.82 -3.78 -23.42
CA ARG A 93 18.51 -4.00 -22.78
C ARG A 93 17.48 -4.51 -23.79
N SER A 94 17.47 -3.96 -25.00
CA SER A 94 16.58 -4.40 -26.08
C SER A 94 16.88 -5.83 -26.51
N LEU A 95 18.16 -6.18 -26.68
CA LEU A 95 18.60 -7.53 -27.02
C LEU A 95 18.24 -8.54 -25.93
N HIS A 96 18.29 -8.13 -24.66
CA HIS A 96 17.82 -8.95 -23.55
C HIS A 96 16.30 -9.20 -23.63
N VAL A 97 15.48 -8.14 -23.74
CA VAL A 97 14.00 -8.28 -23.78
C VAL A 97 13.49 -8.99 -25.04
N TYR A 98 14.03 -8.69 -26.21
CA TYR A 98 13.68 -9.39 -27.46
C TYR A 98 14.22 -10.82 -27.48
N GLY A 99 15.39 -11.07 -26.89
CA GLY A 99 15.91 -12.42 -26.68
C GLY A 99 15.01 -13.29 -25.79
N ALA A 100 14.41 -12.71 -24.73
CA ALA A 100 13.42 -13.42 -23.90
C ALA A 100 12.16 -13.79 -24.70
N SER A 101 11.65 -12.88 -25.54
CA SER A 101 10.53 -13.18 -26.45
C SER A 101 10.90 -14.25 -27.48
N ALA A 102 12.11 -14.18 -28.06
CA ALA A 102 12.60 -15.19 -29.00
C ALA A 102 12.78 -16.56 -28.34
N MET A 103 13.20 -16.61 -27.06
CA MET A 103 13.31 -17.85 -26.31
C MET A 103 11.96 -18.56 -26.22
N ILE A 104 10.88 -17.82 -25.96
CA ILE A 104 9.52 -18.38 -25.89
C ILE A 104 9.00 -18.80 -27.27
N ILE A 105 9.31 -18.04 -28.33
CA ILE A 105 8.94 -18.40 -29.72
C ILE A 105 9.66 -19.69 -30.16
N VAL A 106 10.98 -19.77 -29.98
CA VAL A 106 11.74 -20.97 -30.38
C VAL A 106 11.42 -22.16 -29.46
N LEU A 107 11.04 -21.94 -28.21
CA LEU A 107 10.51 -22.98 -27.31
C LEU A 107 9.19 -23.56 -27.85
N ALA A 108 8.26 -22.71 -28.28
CA ALA A 108 7.00 -23.14 -28.88
C ALA A 108 7.23 -23.92 -30.19
N LEU A 109 8.17 -23.46 -31.04
CA LEU A 109 8.57 -24.17 -32.25
C LEU A 109 9.24 -25.52 -31.95
N HIS A 110 10.15 -25.57 -30.98
CA HIS A 110 10.83 -26.80 -30.57
C HIS A 110 9.86 -27.82 -29.95
N PHE A 111 8.92 -27.39 -29.11
CA PHE A 111 7.83 -28.23 -28.62
C PHE A 111 6.98 -28.77 -29.78
N LEU A 112 6.51 -27.91 -30.67
CA LEU A 112 5.63 -28.32 -31.77
C LEU A 112 6.35 -29.29 -32.73
N GLN A 113 7.64 -29.05 -33.00
CA GLN A 113 8.51 -29.91 -33.80
C GLN A 113 8.77 -31.26 -33.11
N THR A 114 9.14 -31.29 -31.82
CA THR A 114 9.34 -32.56 -31.09
C THR A 114 8.03 -33.34 -30.92
N PHE A 115 6.90 -32.67 -30.78
CA PHE A 115 5.57 -33.29 -30.79
C PHE A 115 5.22 -33.90 -32.15
N LEU A 116 5.27 -33.12 -33.24
CA LEU A 116 4.87 -33.55 -34.59
C LEU A 116 5.80 -34.62 -35.19
N TRP A 117 7.09 -34.63 -34.83
CA TRP A 117 8.01 -35.71 -35.20
C TRP A 117 7.90 -36.95 -34.30
N GLY A 118 7.07 -36.87 -33.24
CA GLY A 118 6.90 -37.92 -32.26
C GLY A 118 8.18 -38.23 -31.47
N ALA A 119 9.06 -37.25 -31.29
CA ALA A 119 10.40 -37.40 -30.73
C ALA A 119 10.42 -37.76 -29.23
N TYR A 120 9.26 -37.66 -28.56
CA TYR A 120 9.06 -38.14 -27.19
C TYR A 120 8.85 -39.66 -27.07
N LYS A 121 8.77 -40.39 -28.19
CA LYS A 121 8.56 -41.86 -28.22
C LYS A 121 9.85 -42.65 -28.31
N GLY A 122 9.73 -43.95 -28.04
CA GLY A 122 10.87 -44.79 -27.68
C GLY A 122 11.34 -44.43 -26.27
N ARG A 123 12.61 -44.70 -25.96
CA ARG A 123 13.23 -44.52 -24.63
C ARG A 123 13.52 -43.03 -24.29
N ARG A 124 12.55 -42.14 -24.53
CA ARG A 124 12.66 -40.66 -24.51
C ARG A 124 11.61 -40.00 -23.60
N GLU A 125 10.94 -40.76 -22.76
CA GLU A 125 9.91 -40.29 -21.81
C GLU A 125 10.53 -39.34 -20.78
N LEU A 126 11.71 -39.69 -20.26
CA LEU A 126 12.47 -38.83 -19.33
C LEU A 126 13.03 -37.58 -20.01
N LEU A 127 13.40 -37.67 -21.30
CA LEU A 127 13.85 -36.53 -22.10
C LEU A 127 12.72 -35.50 -22.28
N TRP A 128 11.50 -35.99 -22.57
CA TRP A 128 10.29 -35.18 -22.64
C TRP A 128 9.96 -34.52 -21.28
N ALA A 129 10.06 -35.27 -20.18
CA ALA A 129 9.85 -34.73 -18.84
C ALA A 129 10.89 -33.63 -18.49
N ALA A 130 12.17 -33.83 -18.79
CA ALA A 130 13.19 -32.80 -18.63
C ALA A 130 12.90 -31.55 -19.48
N GLY A 131 12.42 -31.74 -20.73
CA GLY A 131 11.97 -30.65 -21.60
C GLY A 131 10.77 -29.87 -21.04
N GLY A 132 9.81 -30.57 -20.42
CA GLY A 132 8.67 -29.94 -19.73
C GLY A 132 9.08 -29.08 -18.53
N VAL A 133 10.03 -29.56 -17.71
CA VAL A 133 10.59 -28.77 -16.60
C VAL A 133 11.35 -27.55 -17.12
N LEU A 134 12.15 -27.70 -18.19
CA LEU A 134 12.81 -26.57 -18.85
C LEU A 134 11.80 -25.54 -19.38
N ALA A 135 10.70 -25.96 -20.01
CA ALA A 135 9.67 -25.06 -20.49
C ALA A 135 9.04 -24.22 -19.36
N ILE A 136 8.76 -24.85 -18.20
CA ILE A 136 8.26 -24.16 -17.00
C ILE A 136 9.29 -23.16 -16.46
N LEU A 137 10.58 -23.53 -16.41
CA LEU A 137 11.66 -22.65 -15.96
C LEU A 137 11.88 -21.46 -16.91
N VAL A 138 11.72 -21.62 -18.23
CA VAL A 138 11.81 -20.53 -19.20
C VAL A 138 10.65 -19.53 -19.04
N LEU A 139 9.42 -20.02 -18.81
CA LEU A 139 8.30 -19.14 -18.47
C LEU A 139 8.55 -18.41 -17.15
N ALA A 140 9.05 -19.10 -16.12
CA ALA A 140 9.42 -18.48 -14.85
C ALA A 140 10.51 -17.39 -15.01
N MET A 141 11.50 -17.59 -15.89
CA MET A 141 12.47 -16.55 -16.25
C MET A 141 11.80 -15.32 -16.89
N GLY A 142 10.91 -15.54 -17.87
CA GLY A 142 10.15 -14.46 -18.52
C GLY A 142 9.34 -13.61 -17.53
N PHE A 143 8.65 -14.25 -16.59
CA PHE A 143 7.93 -13.54 -15.52
C PHE A 143 8.87 -12.81 -14.54
N THR A 144 9.92 -13.47 -14.05
CA THR A 144 10.77 -12.93 -12.97
C THR A 144 11.71 -11.82 -13.41
N GLY A 145 12.09 -11.76 -14.70
CA GLY A 145 12.87 -10.65 -15.25
C GLY A 145 12.02 -9.42 -15.56
N TYR A 146 10.78 -9.65 -16.01
CA TYR A 146 9.85 -8.62 -16.45
C TYR A 146 9.45 -7.61 -15.34
N LEU A 147 9.51 -7.99 -14.07
CA LEU A 147 9.25 -7.09 -12.94
C LEU A 147 10.44 -6.17 -12.58
N LEU A 148 11.67 -6.49 -13.01
CA LEU A 148 12.88 -5.78 -12.60
C LEU A 148 12.95 -4.29 -13.02
N PRO A 149 12.39 -3.84 -14.16
CA PRO A 149 12.35 -2.43 -14.54
C PRO A 149 11.64 -1.50 -13.54
N TRP A 150 10.71 -2.02 -12.74
CA TRP A 150 9.96 -1.27 -11.72
C TRP A 150 9.24 0.01 -12.25
N ASP A 151 8.79 -0.05 -13.50
CA ASP A 151 7.80 0.87 -14.05
C ASP A 151 6.37 0.43 -13.72
N GLN A 152 5.37 1.19 -14.16
CA GLN A 152 3.95 0.89 -13.96
C GLN A 152 3.58 -0.54 -14.41
N LYS A 153 4.05 -0.96 -15.59
CA LYS A 153 3.69 -2.24 -16.21
C LYS A 153 4.24 -3.41 -15.37
N ALA A 154 5.49 -3.29 -14.93
CA ALA A 154 6.16 -4.23 -14.03
C ALA A 154 5.48 -4.35 -12.65
N TYR A 155 5.16 -3.21 -12.01
CA TYR A 155 4.58 -3.20 -10.66
C TYR A 155 3.19 -3.85 -10.61
N PHE A 156 2.26 -3.43 -11.46
CA PHE A 156 0.90 -3.96 -11.44
C PHE A 156 0.83 -5.43 -11.89
N ALA A 157 1.69 -5.86 -12.82
CA ALA A 157 1.80 -7.28 -13.17
C ALA A 157 2.29 -8.14 -11.99
N THR A 158 3.24 -7.64 -11.18
CA THR A 158 3.71 -8.32 -9.95
C THR A 158 2.59 -8.42 -8.91
N ALA A 159 1.76 -7.38 -8.77
CA ALA A 159 0.57 -7.41 -7.92
C ALA A 159 -0.44 -8.48 -8.36
N VAL A 160 -0.81 -8.49 -9.65
CA VAL A 160 -1.72 -9.50 -10.22
C VAL A 160 -1.17 -10.91 -10.03
N ALA A 161 0.10 -11.17 -10.37
CA ALA A 161 0.71 -12.50 -10.27
C ALA A 161 0.82 -13.01 -8.83
N THR A 162 1.25 -12.19 -7.86
CA THR A 162 1.30 -12.61 -6.45
C THR A 162 -0.10 -12.83 -5.86
N ASN A 163 -1.11 -12.12 -6.35
CA ASN A 163 -2.50 -12.36 -5.97
C ASN A 163 -3.05 -13.66 -6.59
N ILE A 164 -2.72 -13.98 -7.85
CA ILE A 164 -3.05 -15.28 -8.47
C ILE A 164 -2.45 -16.43 -7.64
N VAL A 165 -1.17 -16.34 -7.24
CA VAL A 165 -0.53 -17.32 -6.34
C VAL A 165 -1.28 -17.44 -5.00
N SER A 166 -1.81 -16.35 -4.47
CA SER A 166 -2.57 -16.37 -3.21
C SER A 166 -3.90 -17.16 -3.27
N THR A 167 -4.42 -17.44 -4.47
CA THR A 167 -5.62 -18.27 -4.67
C THR A 167 -5.36 -19.78 -4.58
N ILE A 168 -4.09 -20.22 -4.54
CA ILE A 168 -3.75 -21.64 -4.42
C ILE A 168 -4.18 -22.13 -3.02
N PRO A 169 -5.02 -23.19 -2.92
CA PRO A 169 -5.49 -23.69 -1.64
C PRO A 169 -4.34 -24.23 -0.77
N VAL A 170 -4.58 -24.31 0.54
CA VAL A 170 -3.65 -24.76 1.59
C VAL A 170 -2.43 -23.84 1.81
N PHE A 171 -1.67 -23.47 0.78
CA PHE A 171 -0.38 -22.77 0.94
C PHE A 171 -0.18 -21.51 0.07
N GLY A 172 -1.15 -21.12 -0.76
CA GLY A 172 -1.02 -19.96 -1.67
C GLY A 172 -0.80 -18.64 -0.94
N SER A 173 -1.48 -18.40 0.19
CA SER A 173 -1.30 -17.19 1.01
C SER A 173 0.12 -17.09 1.57
N TRP A 174 0.66 -18.19 2.12
CA TRP A 174 2.05 -18.28 2.58
C TRP A 174 3.04 -18.05 1.44
N MET A 175 2.82 -18.67 0.27
CA MET A 175 3.67 -18.50 -0.91
C MET A 175 3.66 -17.05 -1.41
N ALA A 176 2.49 -16.41 -1.48
CA ALA A 176 2.36 -15.01 -1.88
C ALA A 176 3.04 -14.07 -0.88
N HIS A 177 2.93 -14.32 0.42
CA HIS A 177 3.64 -13.57 1.46
C HIS A 177 5.16 -13.80 1.41
N LEU A 178 5.62 -15.01 1.08
CA LEU A 178 7.03 -15.32 0.83
C LEU A 178 7.58 -14.58 -0.41
N MET A 179 6.80 -14.51 -1.50
CA MET A 179 7.17 -13.78 -2.71
C MET A 179 7.19 -12.27 -2.47
N ARG A 180 6.21 -11.71 -1.77
CA ARG A 180 6.12 -10.27 -1.46
C ARG A 180 7.12 -9.83 -0.38
N GLY A 181 7.34 -10.64 0.65
CA GLY A 181 8.11 -10.27 1.84
C GLY A 181 7.33 -9.43 2.86
N GLY A 182 6.00 -9.44 2.77
CA GLY A 182 5.08 -8.65 3.58
C GLY A 182 3.70 -8.58 2.94
N ASP A 183 2.79 -7.82 3.53
CA ASP A 183 1.45 -7.58 3.00
C ASP A 183 1.46 -6.68 1.75
N THR A 184 2.49 -5.85 1.59
CA THR A 184 2.66 -4.91 0.47
C THR A 184 3.88 -5.24 -0.41
N ILE A 185 3.87 -4.72 -1.64
CA ILE A 185 4.93 -4.93 -2.63
C ILE A 185 5.96 -3.80 -2.53
N GLY A 186 7.26 -4.16 -2.45
CA GLY A 186 8.34 -3.20 -2.27
C GLY A 186 9.74 -3.80 -2.44
N THR A 187 10.74 -3.18 -1.79
CA THR A 187 12.16 -3.56 -1.93
C THR A 187 12.46 -5.02 -1.55
N LEU A 188 11.76 -5.60 -0.57
CA LEU A 188 11.94 -7.01 -0.22
C LEU A 188 11.34 -7.97 -1.27
N THR A 189 10.25 -7.57 -1.92
CA THR A 189 9.70 -8.28 -3.10
C THR A 189 10.73 -8.27 -4.23
N LEU A 190 11.24 -7.08 -4.56
CA LEU A 190 12.12 -6.88 -5.71
C LEU A 190 13.47 -7.58 -5.56
N SER A 191 14.08 -7.52 -4.37
CA SER A 191 15.34 -8.20 -4.07
C SER A 191 15.22 -9.73 -4.09
N ARG A 192 14.09 -10.29 -3.60
CA ARG A 192 13.81 -11.74 -3.71
C ARG A 192 13.64 -12.18 -5.16
N PHE A 193 12.90 -11.43 -5.97
CA PHE A 193 12.77 -11.73 -7.39
C PHE A 193 14.06 -11.53 -8.19
N TYR A 194 14.88 -10.53 -7.86
CA TYR A 194 16.21 -10.36 -8.45
C TYR A 194 17.12 -11.57 -8.18
N LEU A 195 17.19 -12.04 -6.93
CA LEU A 195 17.91 -13.27 -6.56
C LEU A 195 17.38 -14.50 -7.34
N MET A 196 16.05 -14.61 -7.45
CA MET A 196 15.41 -15.70 -8.20
C MET A 196 15.75 -15.67 -9.70
N HIS A 197 15.70 -14.49 -10.32
CA HIS A 197 15.92 -14.31 -11.76
C HIS A 197 17.39 -14.37 -12.18
N VAL A 198 18.31 -13.81 -11.39
CA VAL A 198 19.72 -13.66 -11.78
C VAL A 198 20.58 -14.87 -11.36
N ILE A 199 20.19 -15.59 -10.30
CA ILE A 199 20.98 -16.70 -9.74
C ILE A 199 20.23 -18.03 -9.79
N ILE A 200 19.06 -18.12 -9.14
CA ILE A 200 18.42 -19.41 -8.87
C ILE A 200 17.86 -20.06 -10.14
N LEU A 201 17.03 -19.35 -10.90
CA LEU A 201 16.42 -19.89 -12.12
C LEU A 201 17.45 -20.15 -13.24
N PRO A 202 18.47 -19.30 -13.49
CA PRO A 202 19.55 -19.64 -14.43
C PRO A 202 20.34 -20.88 -14.00
N ALA A 203 20.66 -21.04 -12.72
CA ALA A 203 21.37 -22.23 -12.23
C ALA A 203 20.52 -23.52 -12.42
N LEU A 204 19.22 -23.45 -12.14
CA LEU A 204 18.28 -24.55 -12.42
C LEU A 204 18.17 -24.84 -13.93
N LEU A 205 18.14 -23.82 -14.78
CA LEU A 205 18.17 -23.99 -16.24
C LEU A 205 19.46 -24.66 -16.70
N PHE A 206 20.65 -24.23 -16.24
CA PHE A 206 21.91 -24.91 -16.56
C PHE A 206 21.90 -26.38 -16.14
N ALA A 207 21.44 -26.70 -14.93
CA ALA A 207 21.34 -28.07 -14.42
C ALA A 207 20.38 -28.93 -15.27
N PHE A 208 19.17 -28.45 -15.54
CA PHE A 208 18.19 -29.18 -16.35
C PHE A 208 18.55 -29.26 -17.84
N VAL A 209 19.28 -28.27 -18.39
CA VAL A 209 19.86 -28.34 -19.74
C VAL A 209 20.91 -29.46 -19.81
N ALA A 210 21.81 -29.55 -18.82
CA ALA A 210 22.79 -30.64 -18.77
C ALA A 210 22.12 -32.01 -18.66
N VAL A 211 21.08 -32.15 -17.84
CA VAL A 211 20.26 -33.38 -17.74
C VAL A 211 19.54 -33.69 -19.06
N HIS A 212 18.95 -32.69 -19.72
CA HIS A 212 18.23 -32.86 -20.99
C HIS A 212 19.19 -33.29 -22.12
N ILE A 213 20.37 -32.69 -22.21
CA ILE A 213 21.43 -33.09 -23.16
C ILE A 213 21.91 -34.51 -22.85
N TYR A 214 22.18 -34.85 -21.58
CA TYR A 214 22.58 -36.20 -21.19
C TYR A 214 21.53 -37.26 -21.60
N LEU A 215 20.25 -36.99 -21.34
CA LEU A 215 19.15 -37.89 -21.72
C LEU A 215 18.98 -37.98 -23.24
N PHE A 216 19.17 -36.89 -23.98
CA PHE A 216 19.13 -36.88 -25.44
C PHE A 216 20.23 -37.78 -26.02
N ARG A 217 21.47 -37.62 -25.54
CA ARG A 217 22.62 -38.44 -25.97
C ARG A 217 22.43 -39.92 -25.61
N LYS A 218 21.91 -40.21 -24.42
CA LYS A 218 21.61 -41.59 -23.99
C LYS A 218 20.52 -42.29 -24.81
N ALA A 219 19.59 -41.53 -25.40
CA ALA A 219 18.47 -42.06 -26.18
C ALA A 219 18.61 -41.90 -27.70
N GLY A 220 19.62 -41.16 -28.16
CA GLY A 220 19.86 -40.83 -29.56
C GLY A 220 18.79 -39.90 -30.18
N ALA A 221 19.20 -39.18 -31.24
CA ALA A 221 18.27 -38.41 -32.06
C ALA A 221 17.22 -39.34 -32.70
N ALA A 222 15.93 -38.98 -32.58
CA ALA A 222 14.83 -39.83 -33.06
C ALA A 222 14.73 -39.96 -34.60
N GLY A 223 15.60 -39.33 -35.39
CA GLY A 223 15.60 -39.44 -36.85
C GLY A 223 14.31 -38.93 -37.55
N PRO A 224 14.16 -39.19 -38.87
CA PRO A 224 12.97 -38.84 -39.65
C PRO A 224 11.65 -39.50 -39.16
N ILE A 225 10.50 -38.89 -39.47
CA ILE A 225 9.14 -39.39 -39.11
C ILE A 225 8.83 -40.78 -39.67
N LYS A 226 9.55 -41.22 -40.72
CA LYS A 226 9.40 -42.56 -41.33
C LYS A 226 10.19 -43.66 -40.59
N GLU A 227 11.17 -43.30 -39.77
CA GLU A 227 12.02 -44.25 -39.06
C GLU A 227 11.41 -44.76 -37.76
N ASP A 228 11.78 -45.97 -37.38
CA ASP A 228 11.48 -46.53 -36.06
C ASP A 228 12.14 -45.68 -34.96
N PRO A 229 11.42 -45.32 -33.87
CA PRO A 229 11.99 -44.51 -32.80
C PRO A 229 12.97 -45.27 -31.90
N VAL A 230 13.01 -46.60 -31.93
CA VAL A 230 13.88 -47.45 -31.10
C VAL A 230 15.11 -47.90 -31.91
N GLU A 231 14.90 -48.39 -33.13
CA GLU A 231 15.96 -48.93 -34.01
C GLU A 231 15.90 -48.29 -35.41
N PRO A 232 16.37 -47.03 -35.57
CA PRO A 232 16.38 -46.34 -36.86
C PRO A 232 17.33 -47.03 -37.84
N LYS A 233 16.90 -47.18 -39.10
CA LYS A 233 17.59 -48.03 -40.10
C LYS A 233 18.47 -47.25 -41.07
N LEU A 234 18.37 -45.92 -41.07
CA LEU A 234 19.24 -45.04 -41.84
C LEU A 234 20.66 -45.00 -41.24
N PRO A 235 21.72 -44.92 -42.06
CA PRO A 235 23.07 -44.77 -41.56
C PRO A 235 23.20 -43.50 -40.71
N PRO A 236 23.94 -43.54 -39.59
CA PRO A 236 24.25 -42.35 -38.81
C PRO A 236 25.33 -41.51 -39.50
N GLU A 237 25.27 -40.19 -39.29
CA GLU A 237 26.31 -39.23 -39.65
C GLU A 237 26.77 -38.49 -38.39
N SER A 238 28.06 -38.15 -38.28
CA SER A 238 28.59 -37.36 -37.17
C SER A 238 27.95 -35.97 -37.10
N PHE A 239 27.66 -35.49 -35.88
CA PHE A 239 27.15 -34.15 -35.60
C PHE A 239 28.06 -33.04 -36.16
N TYR A 240 29.39 -33.16 -35.97
CA TYR A 240 30.38 -32.32 -36.62
C TYR A 240 30.80 -32.88 -37.99
N PRO A 241 30.98 -32.04 -39.04
CA PRO A 241 30.82 -30.59 -39.06
C PRO A 241 29.40 -30.12 -39.43
N LYS A 242 28.58 -30.96 -40.08
CA LYS A 242 27.41 -30.49 -40.82
C LYS A 242 26.31 -29.90 -39.93
N GLN A 243 25.96 -30.56 -38.81
CA GLN A 243 24.92 -30.03 -37.93
C GLN A 243 25.40 -28.76 -37.21
N VAL A 244 26.66 -28.74 -36.76
CA VAL A 244 27.30 -27.55 -36.16
C VAL A 244 27.25 -26.34 -37.09
N ILE A 245 27.47 -26.53 -38.40
CA ILE A 245 27.38 -25.44 -39.38
C ILE A 245 25.93 -24.95 -39.54
N LEU A 246 24.93 -25.85 -39.57
CA LEU A 246 23.51 -25.46 -39.63
C LEU A 246 23.07 -24.72 -38.35
N ASP A 247 23.47 -25.21 -37.18
CA ASP A 247 23.21 -24.60 -35.88
C ASP A 247 23.86 -23.21 -35.77
N LEU A 248 25.09 -23.05 -36.27
CA LEU A 248 25.80 -21.78 -36.32
C LEU A 248 25.13 -20.79 -37.28
N ILE A 249 24.73 -21.21 -38.48
CA ILE A 249 24.01 -20.35 -39.44
C ILE A 249 22.67 -19.91 -38.84
N PHE A 250 21.90 -20.82 -38.24
CA PHE A 250 20.64 -20.48 -37.57
C PHE A 250 20.85 -19.48 -36.44
N SER A 251 21.83 -19.71 -35.57
CA SER A 251 22.16 -18.84 -34.45
C SER A 251 22.66 -17.45 -34.89
N MET A 252 23.45 -17.39 -35.97
CA MET A 252 23.94 -16.14 -36.56
C MET A 252 22.82 -15.33 -37.23
N LEU A 253 21.92 -15.97 -37.96
CA LEU A 253 20.74 -15.31 -38.53
C LEU A 253 19.81 -14.79 -37.40
N LEU A 254 19.60 -15.59 -36.36
CA LEU A 254 18.75 -15.22 -35.23
C LEU A 254 19.34 -14.07 -34.40
N VAL A 255 20.63 -14.09 -34.07
CA VAL A 255 21.28 -12.98 -33.33
C VAL A 255 21.38 -11.71 -34.18
N SER A 256 21.58 -11.85 -35.49
CA SER A 256 21.59 -10.69 -36.42
C SER A 256 20.20 -10.07 -36.55
N GLY A 257 19.15 -10.88 -36.64
CA GLY A 257 17.76 -10.40 -36.65
C GLY A 257 17.36 -9.73 -35.33
N LEU A 258 17.75 -10.31 -34.19
CA LEU A 258 17.53 -9.70 -32.87
C LEU A 258 18.34 -8.43 -32.66
N GLY A 259 19.59 -8.37 -33.15
CA GLY A 259 20.42 -7.17 -33.14
C GLY A 259 19.83 -6.05 -34.01
N PHE A 260 19.41 -6.38 -35.23
CA PHE A 260 18.71 -5.45 -36.13
C PHE A 260 17.45 -4.88 -35.46
N LEU A 261 16.59 -5.74 -34.91
CA LEU A 261 15.39 -5.32 -34.18
C LEU A 261 15.75 -4.42 -32.98
N SER A 262 16.76 -4.80 -32.19
CA SER A 262 17.22 -4.05 -31.00
C SER A 262 17.84 -2.69 -31.33
N TYR A 263 18.34 -2.51 -32.56
CA TYR A 263 18.96 -1.27 -33.02
C TYR A 263 17.94 -0.31 -33.67
N PHE A 264 17.07 -0.82 -34.54
CA PHE A 264 16.08 0.01 -35.24
C PHE A 264 14.78 0.23 -34.45
N HIS A 265 14.44 -0.68 -33.55
CA HIS A 265 13.26 -0.61 -32.68
C HIS A 265 13.65 -0.92 -31.23
N PRO A 266 14.43 -0.07 -30.55
CA PRO A 266 14.78 -0.28 -29.15
C PRO A 266 13.54 -0.28 -28.23
N VAL A 267 13.62 -1.05 -27.14
CA VAL A 267 12.48 -1.28 -26.23
C VAL A 267 12.27 -0.10 -25.28
N THR A 268 11.03 0.41 -25.22
CA THR A 268 10.65 1.53 -24.33
C THR A 268 10.85 1.20 -22.86
N LEU A 269 10.90 2.25 -22.02
CA LEU A 269 10.82 2.16 -20.56
C LEU A 269 9.66 3.04 -20.11
N GLY A 270 8.79 2.53 -19.23
CA GLY A 270 7.68 3.32 -18.70
C GLY A 270 8.11 4.36 -17.67
N PRO A 271 7.23 5.30 -17.28
CA PRO A 271 7.42 6.09 -16.08
C PRO A 271 7.47 5.19 -14.83
N ARG A 272 8.15 5.68 -13.77
CA ARG A 272 8.30 5.01 -12.46
C ARG A 272 6.94 4.54 -11.93
N ALA A 273 6.91 3.35 -11.33
CA ALA A 273 5.70 2.82 -10.70
C ALA A 273 5.10 3.79 -9.66
N ASN A 274 3.80 4.06 -9.77
CA ASN A 274 2.99 4.77 -8.79
C ASN A 274 1.86 3.83 -8.32
N PRO A 275 1.98 3.22 -7.13
CA PRO A 275 0.96 2.31 -6.58
C PRO A 275 -0.45 2.89 -6.45
N ALA A 276 -0.59 4.22 -6.37
CA ALA A 276 -1.88 4.91 -6.26
C ALA A 276 -2.54 5.24 -7.62
N SER A 277 -1.98 4.75 -8.74
CA SER A 277 -2.48 5.03 -10.08
C SER A 277 -3.75 4.24 -10.43
N THR A 278 -4.92 4.86 -10.25
CA THR A 278 -6.23 4.30 -10.64
C THR A 278 -6.44 4.21 -12.15
N THR A 279 -5.68 4.98 -12.94
CA THR A 279 -5.84 5.12 -14.39
C THR A 279 -4.87 4.28 -15.24
N PHE A 280 -4.11 3.38 -14.62
CA PHE A 280 -3.24 2.44 -15.34
C PHE A 280 -3.96 1.12 -15.66
N ILE A 281 -3.89 0.68 -16.93
CA ILE A 281 -4.44 -0.61 -17.35
C ILE A 281 -3.30 -1.62 -17.42
N ALA A 282 -3.23 -2.51 -16.45
CA ALA A 282 -2.30 -3.63 -16.51
C ALA A 282 -2.65 -4.55 -17.69
N ARG A 283 -1.68 -4.73 -18.59
CA ARG A 283 -1.63 -5.81 -19.58
C ARG A 283 -0.25 -6.48 -19.48
N PRO A 284 -0.17 -7.81 -19.33
CA PRO A 284 1.10 -8.51 -19.28
C PRO A 284 1.74 -8.60 -20.67
N GLU A 285 2.90 -9.24 -20.76
CA GLU A 285 3.54 -9.51 -22.06
C GLU A 285 2.73 -10.43 -22.96
N TRP A 286 3.01 -10.37 -24.27
CA TRP A 286 2.20 -11.03 -25.31
C TRP A 286 2.03 -12.54 -25.10
N TYR A 287 3.06 -13.22 -24.57
CA TYR A 287 3.04 -14.65 -24.24
C TYR A 287 2.18 -14.99 -23.01
N TYR A 288 1.77 -13.99 -22.22
CA TYR A 288 0.84 -14.14 -21.10
C TYR A 288 -0.57 -13.63 -21.40
N LEU A 289 -0.81 -12.92 -22.52
CA LEU A 289 -2.16 -12.49 -22.92
C LEU A 289 -3.18 -13.66 -23.03
N PRO A 290 -2.83 -14.86 -23.54
CA PRO A 290 -3.76 -16.00 -23.57
C PRO A 290 -4.25 -16.42 -22.17
N ILE A 291 -3.34 -16.39 -21.19
CA ILE A 291 -3.64 -16.77 -19.80
C ILE A 291 -4.39 -15.62 -19.11
N PHE A 292 -4.05 -14.37 -19.41
CA PHE A 292 -4.81 -13.20 -18.94
C PHE A 292 -6.26 -13.21 -19.42
N GLU A 293 -6.51 -13.57 -20.69
CA GLU A 293 -7.87 -13.76 -21.22
C GLU A 293 -8.58 -14.91 -20.51
N TRP A 294 -7.93 -16.07 -20.40
CA TRP A 294 -8.46 -17.24 -19.71
C TRP A 294 -8.94 -16.91 -18.29
N LEU A 295 -8.17 -16.12 -17.54
CA LEU A 295 -8.48 -15.72 -16.16
C LEU A 295 -9.76 -14.88 -16.04
N LYS A 296 -10.19 -14.17 -17.09
CA LYS A 296 -11.44 -13.37 -17.07
C LYS A 296 -12.70 -14.23 -16.94
N PHE A 297 -12.66 -15.51 -17.31
CA PHE A 297 -13.83 -16.38 -17.29
C PHE A 297 -14.13 -17.00 -15.91
N TRP A 298 -13.27 -16.79 -14.90
CA TRP A 298 -13.32 -17.55 -13.64
C TRP A 298 -13.50 -16.65 -12.42
N GLU A 299 -14.76 -16.36 -12.09
CA GLU A 299 -15.14 -15.57 -10.91
C GLU A 299 -15.52 -16.45 -9.69
N GLY A 300 -15.35 -15.89 -8.49
CA GLY A 300 -15.79 -16.51 -7.24
C GLY A 300 -15.11 -17.86 -6.93
N PRO A 301 -15.82 -18.85 -6.36
CA PRO A 301 -15.23 -20.16 -6.04
C PRO A 301 -14.65 -20.90 -7.27
N ALA A 302 -15.13 -20.59 -8.48
CA ALA A 302 -14.65 -21.22 -9.71
C ALA A 302 -13.23 -20.76 -10.10
N THR A 303 -12.73 -19.64 -9.55
CA THR A 303 -11.35 -19.16 -9.76
C THR A 303 -10.30 -20.23 -9.45
N VAL A 304 -10.49 -21.05 -8.40
CA VAL A 304 -9.53 -22.12 -8.06
C VAL A 304 -9.46 -23.20 -9.16
N PHE A 305 -10.58 -23.50 -9.83
CA PHE A 305 -10.59 -24.44 -10.95
C PHE A 305 -9.82 -23.87 -12.15
N GLY A 306 -10.13 -22.63 -12.56
CA GLY A 306 -9.50 -21.98 -13.71
C GLY A 306 -8.02 -21.65 -13.52
N VAL A 307 -7.60 -21.27 -12.31
CA VAL A 307 -6.21 -20.90 -11.96
C VAL A 307 -5.34 -22.13 -11.67
N VAL A 308 -5.85 -23.08 -10.90
CA VAL A 308 -5.03 -24.15 -10.32
C VAL A 308 -5.31 -25.49 -10.97
N ILE A 309 -6.56 -25.95 -10.94
CA ILE A 309 -6.92 -27.34 -11.30
C ILE A 309 -6.75 -27.56 -12.81
N PHE A 310 -7.26 -26.66 -13.66
CA PHE A 310 -7.18 -26.82 -15.10
C PHE A 310 -5.73 -26.73 -15.63
N PRO A 311 -4.90 -25.74 -15.26
CA PRO A 311 -3.49 -25.72 -15.67
C PRO A 311 -2.68 -26.91 -15.13
N ALA A 312 -2.96 -27.37 -13.90
CA ALA A 312 -2.33 -28.59 -13.36
C ALA A 312 -2.74 -29.84 -14.13
N LEU A 313 -3.99 -29.96 -14.57
CA LEU A 313 -4.47 -31.07 -15.40
C LEU A 313 -3.84 -31.03 -16.81
N VAL A 314 -3.71 -29.85 -17.42
CA VAL A 314 -3.02 -29.68 -18.72
C VAL A 314 -1.53 -30.03 -18.60
N ALA A 315 -0.86 -29.61 -17.52
CA ALA A 315 0.54 -29.99 -17.25
C ALA A 315 0.68 -31.49 -16.99
N LEU A 316 -0.23 -32.11 -16.22
CA LEU A 316 -0.25 -33.55 -16.00
C LEU A 316 -0.45 -34.31 -17.31
N LEU A 317 -1.37 -33.87 -18.18
CA LEU A 317 -1.60 -34.46 -19.50
C LEU A 317 -0.37 -34.32 -20.41
N PHE A 318 0.34 -33.19 -20.35
CA PHE A 318 1.62 -32.98 -21.03
C PHE A 318 2.66 -34.01 -20.58
N PHE A 319 2.86 -34.19 -19.26
CA PHE A 319 3.85 -35.13 -18.73
C PHE A 319 3.45 -36.60 -18.97
N LEU A 320 2.15 -36.91 -18.97
CA LEU A 320 1.64 -38.24 -19.28
C LEU A 320 1.62 -38.58 -20.78
N LEU A 321 1.80 -37.61 -21.68
CA LEU A 321 1.67 -37.80 -23.12
C LEU A 321 2.48 -39.01 -23.69
N PRO A 322 3.74 -39.26 -23.31
CA PRO A 322 4.49 -40.43 -23.80
C PRO A 322 3.87 -41.76 -23.36
N PHE A 323 3.27 -41.79 -22.17
CA PHE A 323 2.65 -42.98 -21.57
C PHE A 323 1.22 -43.22 -22.05
N LEU A 324 0.58 -42.21 -22.65
CA LEU A 324 -0.75 -42.28 -23.26
C LEU A 324 -0.66 -42.64 -24.76
N ASP A 325 0.21 -41.97 -25.53
CA ASP A 325 0.37 -42.22 -26.97
C ASP A 325 1.32 -43.41 -27.25
N ARG A 326 1.05 -44.58 -26.66
CA ARG A 326 1.96 -45.74 -26.63
C ARG A 326 2.34 -46.36 -27.98
N LYS A 327 1.59 -46.08 -29.06
CA LYS A 327 1.83 -46.68 -30.39
C LYS A 327 3.13 -46.14 -31.00
N LEU A 328 4.04 -47.00 -31.48
CA LEU A 328 5.32 -46.54 -32.06
C LEU A 328 5.18 -45.74 -33.36
N GLU A 329 4.01 -45.74 -34.02
CA GLU A 329 3.71 -44.90 -35.19
C GLU A 329 3.96 -43.40 -34.93
N ARG A 330 4.52 -42.70 -35.92
CA ARG A 330 5.03 -41.33 -35.83
C ARG A 330 4.37 -40.31 -36.75
N ARG A 331 3.64 -40.76 -37.76
CA ARG A 331 2.94 -39.89 -38.72
C ARG A 331 1.80 -39.13 -38.01
N PRO A 332 1.78 -37.78 -37.96
CA PRO A 332 0.74 -37.01 -37.25
C PRO A 332 -0.69 -37.39 -37.64
N TRP A 333 -0.94 -37.60 -38.94
CA TRP A 333 -2.26 -37.99 -39.48
C TRP A 333 -2.73 -39.39 -39.06
N ARG A 334 -1.87 -40.22 -38.46
CA ARG A 334 -2.25 -41.50 -37.83
C ARG A 334 -2.40 -41.41 -36.30
N ARG A 335 -2.29 -40.20 -35.74
CA ARG A 335 -2.47 -39.89 -34.30
C ARG A 335 -3.55 -38.81 -34.07
N PRO A 336 -4.80 -39.01 -34.56
CA PRO A 336 -5.80 -37.95 -34.53
C PRO A 336 -6.11 -37.43 -33.12
N ILE A 337 -6.12 -38.28 -32.09
CA ILE A 337 -6.46 -37.87 -30.71
C ILE A 337 -5.37 -36.95 -30.11
N PRO A 338 -4.07 -37.34 -30.03
CA PRO A 338 -3.01 -36.41 -29.59
C PRO A 338 -2.91 -35.15 -30.45
N LEU A 339 -3.05 -35.27 -31.78
CA LEU A 339 -2.97 -34.14 -32.70
C LEU A 339 -4.10 -33.14 -32.45
N LEU A 340 -5.34 -33.62 -32.28
CA LEU A 340 -6.49 -32.78 -31.93
C LEU A 340 -6.30 -32.10 -30.57
N ALA A 341 -5.83 -32.84 -29.55
CA ALA A 341 -5.61 -32.28 -28.21
C ALA A 341 -4.56 -31.14 -28.22
N VAL A 342 -3.43 -31.32 -28.90
CA VAL A 342 -2.40 -30.26 -29.03
C VAL A 342 -2.87 -29.12 -29.93
N SER A 343 -3.61 -29.40 -31.00
CA SER A 343 -4.22 -28.35 -31.85
C SER A 343 -5.28 -27.53 -31.12
N ILE A 344 -6.08 -28.13 -30.23
CA ILE A 344 -7.02 -27.42 -29.36
C ILE A 344 -6.25 -26.57 -28.34
N LEU A 345 -5.17 -27.09 -27.74
CA LEU A 345 -4.37 -26.33 -26.78
C LEU A 345 -3.66 -25.13 -27.43
N PHE A 346 -2.93 -25.33 -28.53
CA PHE A 346 -2.22 -24.25 -29.23
C PHE A 346 -3.18 -23.30 -29.94
N GLY A 347 -4.20 -23.83 -30.63
CA GLY A 347 -5.24 -23.02 -31.26
C GLY A 347 -6.04 -22.21 -30.24
N GLY A 348 -6.36 -22.80 -29.09
CA GLY A 348 -7.00 -22.12 -27.97
C GLY A 348 -6.15 -21.00 -27.36
N LEU A 349 -4.86 -21.24 -27.13
CA LEU A 349 -3.94 -20.20 -26.66
C LEU A 349 -3.80 -19.05 -27.67
N LEU A 350 -3.64 -19.35 -28.96
CA LEU A 350 -3.58 -18.33 -30.02
C LEU A 350 -4.91 -17.56 -30.14
N TYR A 351 -6.05 -18.25 -30.06
CA TYR A 351 -7.38 -17.65 -30.09
C TYR A 351 -7.62 -16.74 -28.89
N LEU A 352 -7.25 -17.15 -27.67
CA LEU A 352 -7.38 -16.35 -26.45
C LEU A 352 -6.47 -15.11 -26.47
N GLY A 353 -5.23 -15.26 -26.96
CA GLY A 353 -4.32 -14.11 -27.15
C GLY A 353 -4.86 -13.11 -28.18
N TYR A 354 -5.40 -13.60 -29.30
CA TYR A 354 -6.09 -12.78 -30.29
C TYR A 354 -7.35 -12.11 -29.70
N LEU A 355 -8.17 -12.85 -28.96
CA LEU A 355 -9.43 -12.38 -28.36
C LEU A 355 -9.19 -11.25 -27.35
N SER A 356 -8.17 -11.36 -26.48
CA SER A 356 -7.78 -10.25 -25.58
C SER A 356 -7.44 -8.99 -26.36
N HIS A 357 -6.61 -9.13 -27.40
CA HIS A 357 -6.19 -7.99 -28.22
C HIS A 357 -7.37 -7.38 -29.00
N TYR A 358 -8.27 -8.23 -29.52
CA TYR A 358 -9.46 -7.82 -30.25
C TYR A 358 -10.45 -7.06 -29.36
N GLN A 359 -10.74 -7.56 -28.15
CA GLN A 359 -11.58 -6.85 -27.16
C GLN A 359 -10.98 -5.49 -26.78
N ASP A 360 -9.67 -5.44 -26.50
CA ASP A 360 -8.97 -4.22 -26.11
C ASP A 360 -8.98 -3.15 -27.22
N MET A 361 -8.98 -3.57 -28.50
CA MET A 361 -9.06 -2.69 -29.66
C MET A 361 -10.50 -2.31 -30.05
N GLN A 362 -11.49 -3.16 -29.77
CA GLN A 362 -12.92 -2.85 -29.95
C GLN A 362 -13.40 -1.83 -28.93
N ASN A 363 -13.01 -1.94 -27.66
CA ASN A 363 -13.43 -1.02 -26.61
C ASN A 363 -12.71 0.34 -26.76
N PRO A 364 -13.41 1.44 -27.10
CA PRO A 364 -12.77 2.71 -27.38
C PRO A 364 -12.11 3.34 -26.14
N ILE A 365 -12.61 3.04 -24.93
CA ILE A 365 -12.04 3.55 -23.68
C ILE A 365 -10.68 2.87 -23.44
N ILE A 366 -10.67 1.53 -23.43
CA ILE A 366 -9.46 0.73 -23.22
C ILE A 366 -8.41 1.06 -24.29
N ARG A 367 -8.79 1.06 -25.58
CA ARG A 367 -7.88 1.39 -26.69
C ARG A 367 -7.25 2.77 -26.50
N ASN A 368 -8.05 3.80 -26.24
CA ASN A 368 -7.53 5.16 -26.08
C ASN A 368 -6.60 5.28 -24.86
N GLN A 369 -6.92 4.58 -23.76
CA GLN A 369 -6.13 4.57 -22.53
C GLN A 369 -4.81 3.80 -22.67
N LEU A 370 -4.80 2.66 -23.39
CA LEU A 370 -3.59 1.95 -23.79
C LEU A 370 -2.71 2.79 -24.75
N MET A 371 -3.32 3.50 -25.71
CA MET A 371 -2.60 4.43 -26.58
C MET A 371 -1.96 5.60 -25.80
N GLN A 372 -2.64 6.13 -24.79
CA GLN A 372 -2.08 7.14 -23.88
C GLN A 372 -0.91 6.58 -23.07
N GLN A 373 -1.01 5.35 -22.55
CA GLN A 373 0.09 4.70 -21.82
C GLN A 373 1.30 4.46 -22.72
N ALA A 374 1.11 3.91 -23.93
CA ALA A 374 2.20 3.74 -24.91
C ALA A 374 2.83 5.09 -25.33
N ALA A 375 2.03 6.16 -25.42
CA ALA A 375 2.55 7.51 -25.65
C ALA A 375 3.35 8.04 -24.46
N GLN A 376 2.94 7.76 -23.21
CA GLN A 376 3.68 8.09 -21.99
C GLN A 376 5.00 7.32 -21.89
N GLU A 377 5.04 6.02 -22.20
CA GLU A 377 6.28 5.24 -22.27
C GLU A 377 7.24 5.82 -23.32
N LYS A 378 6.74 6.09 -24.53
CA LYS A 378 7.54 6.63 -25.64
C LYS A 378 8.04 8.05 -25.35
N ALA A 379 7.23 8.88 -24.69
CA ALA A 379 7.63 10.19 -24.20
C ALA A 379 8.68 10.09 -23.09
N TYR A 380 8.45 9.25 -22.06
CA TYR A 380 9.41 9.04 -20.98
C TYR A 380 10.75 8.52 -21.52
N THR A 381 10.74 7.51 -22.40
CA THR A 381 11.95 6.97 -23.05
C THR A 381 12.74 8.07 -23.75
N ARG A 382 12.07 8.95 -24.50
CA ARG A 382 12.68 10.09 -25.22
C ARG A 382 13.18 11.24 -24.33
N THR A 383 12.65 11.42 -23.12
CA THR A 383 13.18 12.47 -22.22
C THR A 383 14.65 12.18 -21.88
N PRO A 384 15.55 13.18 -21.90
CA PRO A 384 16.92 13.00 -21.42
C PRO A 384 16.96 12.37 -20.04
N PHE A 385 17.98 11.57 -19.76
CA PHE A 385 18.18 11.03 -18.42
C PHE A 385 18.34 12.17 -17.42
N GLN A 386 17.36 12.33 -16.54
CA GLN A 386 17.54 13.10 -15.31
C GLN A 386 18.30 12.21 -14.33
N PRO A 387 19.57 12.52 -13.99
CA PRO A 387 20.27 11.76 -12.98
C PRO A 387 19.54 11.80 -11.64
N PHE A 388 19.88 10.85 -10.77
CA PHE A 388 19.57 10.96 -9.34
C PHE A 388 20.39 12.12 -8.77
N VAL A 389 19.91 13.34 -8.99
CA VAL A 389 20.48 14.56 -8.43
C VAL A 389 20.20 14.54 -6.93
N GLN A 390 21.15 13.95 -6.20
CA GLN A 390 21.74 14.66 -5.07
C GLN A 390 22.35 15.96 -5.64
N SER A 391 22.10 17.09 -5.01
CA SER A 391 22.43 18.40 -5.61
C SER A 391 23.93 18.52 -5.92
N PRO A 392 24.37 19.24 -6.97
CA PRO A 392 25.76 19.25 -7.46
C PRO A 392 26.87 19.79 -6.52
N GLY A 393 26.63 19.88 -5.21
CA GLY A 393 27.62 20.12 -4.16
C GLY A 393 27.92 18.91 -3.26
N SER A 394 27.37 17.72 -3.55
CA SER A 394 27.50 16.53 -2.67
C SER A 394 28.42 15.42 -3.22
N ILE A 395 29.70 15.74 -3.46
CA ILE A 395 30.77 14.72 -3.59
C ILE A 395 32.02 15.09 -2.76
N ASN A 396 31.81 15.55 -1.52
CA ASN A 396 32.88 15.54 -0.53
C ASN A 396 33.00 14.13 0.08
N LEU A 397 33.86 13.30 -0.50
CA LEU A 397 34.20 11.94 -0.01
C LEU A 397 34.90 11.91 1.38
N LEU A 398 35.02 13.06 2.04
CA LEU A 398 35.56 13.26 3.39
C LEU A 398 34.58 13.98 4.33
N ALA A 399 33.35 14.29 3.89
CA ALA A 399 32.31 14.81 4.77
C ALA A 399 31.53 13.63 5.39
N PRO A 400 31.43 13.51 6.73
CA PRO A 400 30.62 12.48 7.36
C PRO A 400 29.15 12.67 6.98
N ALA A 401 28.42 11.57 6.76
CA ALA A 401 27.00 11.61 6.46
C ALA A 401 26.25 12.31 7.60
N THR A 402 25.70 13.50 7.34
CA THR A 402 25.08 14.34 8.34
C THR A 402 23.74 13.76 8.80
N PHE A 403 23.76 12.97 9.87
CA PHE A 403 22.56 12.46 10.53
C PHE A 403 21.74 13.62 11.13
N ASN A 404 20.84 14.20 10.33
CA ASN A 404 19.78 15.09 10.79
C ASN A 404 18.50 14.25 11.03
N PRO A 405 18.25 13.77 12.27
CA PRO A 405 17.14 12.86 12.55
C PRO A 405 15.76 13.52 12.31
N THR A 406 15.67 14.82 12.51
CA THR A 406 14.48 15.66 12.25
C THR A 406 14.07 15.59 10.78
N VAL A 407 15.04 15.78 9.86
CA VAL A 407 14.83 15.67 8.41
C VAL A 407 14.53 14.23 7.98
N ALA A 408 15.17 13.24 8.60
CA ALA A 408 14.90 11.82 8.34
C ALA A 408 13.47 11.39 8.74
N LYS A 409 12.98 11.86 9.89
CA LYS A 409 11.59 11.66 10.33
C LYS A 409 10.60 12.40 9.44
N GLY A 410 10.88 13.67 9.10
CA GLY A 410 10.03 14.46 8.20
C GLY A 410 9.85 13.82 6.82
N LYS A 411 10.90 13.17 6.31
CA LYS A 411 10.89 12.39 5.07
C LYS A 411 10.01 11.15 5.15
N ALA A 412 10.05 10.43 6.27
CA ALA A 412 9.14 9.31 6.54
C ALA A 412 7.69 9.79 6.63
N LEU A 413 7.43 10.87 7.38
CA LEU A 413 6.11 11.49 7.52
C LEU A 413 5.55 12.01 6.18
N PHE A 414 6.38 12.59 5.31
CA PHE A 414 5.99 13.05 3.97
C PHE A 414 5.53 11.89 3.06
N GLN A 415 6.13 10.71 3.22
CA GLN A 415 5.76 9.51 2.47
C GLN A 415 4.54 8.81 3.11
N GLN A 416 4.51 8.68 4.43
CA GLN A 416 3.44 8.04 5.20
C GLN A 416 2.10 8.78 5.08
N ASN A 417 2.12 10.13 5.07
CA ASN A 417 0.93 10.97 4.90
C ASN A 417 0.60 11.23 3.41
N GLY A 418 1.18 10.47 2.48
CA GLY A 418 0.83 10.50 1.05
C GLY A 418 1.17 11.81 0.32
N CYS A 419 1.94 12.72 0.91
CA CYS A 419 2.26 14.03 0.32
C CYS A 419 3.01 13.89 -1.03
N SER A 420 3.78 12.82 -1.19
CA SER A 420 4.41 12.43 -2.46
C SER A 420 3.41 12.09 -3.58
N GLY A 421 2.18 11.68 -3.26
CA GLY A 421 1.14 11.39 -4.26
C GLY A 421 0.73 12.60 -5.08
N CYS A 422 0.77 13.80 -4.49
CA CYS A 422 0.47 15.06 -5.19
C CYS A 422 1.74 15.84 -5.57
N HIS A 423 2.77 15.89 -4.71
CA HIS A 423 3.97 16.70 -4.93
C HIS A 423 5.19 15.91 -5.44
N GLY A 424 5.06 14.60 -5.67
CA GLY A 424 6.13 13.68 -6.08
C GLY A 424 7.04 13.26 -4.92
N ASP A 425 7.76 12.13 -5.09
CA ASP A 425 8.64 11.46 -4.10
C ASP A 425 9.70 12.36 -3.41
N ARG A 426 9.93 13.57 -3.92
CA ARG A 426 10.90 14.56 -3.45
C ARG A 426 10.36 16.00 -3.45
N GLY A 427 9.03 16.16 -3.41
CA GLY A 427 8.39 17.47 -3.55
C GLY A 427 8.71 18.19 -4.86
N ARG A 428 9.15 17.50 -5.92
CA ARG A 428 9.55 18.10 -7.21
C ARG A 428 8.38 18.53 -8.10
N GLY A 429 7.15 18.30 -7.64
CA GLY A 429 5.89 18.59 -8.33
C GLY A 429 5.36 17.40 -9.14
N ALA A 430 4.04 17.28 -9.22
CA ALA A 430 3.36 16.34 -10.12
C ALA A 430 1.94 16.82 -10.44
N VAL A 431 1.02 16.68 -9.48
CA VAL A 431 -0.35 17.24 -9.54
C VAL A 431 -0.41 18.55 -8.75
N GLY A 432 0.27 18.59 -7.60
CA GLY A 432 0.58 19.81 -6.86
C GLY A 432 1.89 20.45 -7.34
N PRO A 433 2.09 21.75 -7.04
CA PRO A 433 3.30 22.50 -7.41
C PRO A 433 4.56 21.95 -6.73
N SER A 434 5.73 22.25 -7.29
CA SER A 434 7.01 21.92 -6.66
C SER A 434 7.17 22.65 -5.32
N LEU A 435 7.62 21.89 -4.31
CA LEU A 435 7.98 22.31 -2.97
C LEU A 435 9.50 22.44 -2.79
N VAL A 436 10.30 22.18 -3.83
CA VAL A 436 11.76 22.41 -3.79
C VAL A 436 12.04 23.88 -3.53
N GLY A 437 12.76 24.18 -2.46
CA GLY A 437 13.03 25.56 -2.02
C GLY A 437 11.82 26.30 -1.43
N ILE A 438 10.73 25.62 -1.04
CA ILE A 438 9.52 26.27 -0.50
C ILE A 438 9.81 27.10 0.76
N GLY A 439 10.78 26.69 1.59
CA GLY A 439 11.28 27.44 2.76
C GLY A 439 11.98 28.77 2.43
N LYS A 440 12.26 29.08 1.15
CA LYS A 440 12.70 30.41 0.70
C LYS A 440 11.52 31.34 0.36
N LYS A 441 10.31 30.79 0.19
CA LYS A 441 9.09 31.51 -0.19
C LYS A 441 8.13 31.71 0.99
N TYR A 442 8.19 30.83 1.98
CA TYR A 442 7.39 30.88 3.20
C TYR A 442 8.30 30.60 4.40
N SER A 443 8.12 31.32 5.52
CA SER A 443 8.82 31.03 6.77
C SER A 443 8.40 29.67 7.35
N GLN A 444 9.20 29.15 8.28
CA GLN A 444 8.91 27.86 8.94
C GLN A 444 7.53 27.84 9.61
N ASP A 445 7.15 28.93 10.28
CA ASP A 445 5.83 29.06 10.91
C ASP A 445 4.70 29.27 9.89
N ALA A 446 4.97 29.97 8.78
CA ALA A 446 4.00 30.10 7.69
C ALA A 446 3.75 28.75 6.99
N LEU A 447 4.77 27.90 6.86
CA LEU A 447 4.63 26.52 6.37
C LEU A 447 3.84 25.65 7.34
N LEU A 448 4.17 25.69 8.63
CA LEU A 448 3.47 24.92 9.66
C LEU A 448 1.99 25.34 9.76
N ALA A 449 1.71 26.64 9.70
CA ALA A 449 0.35 27.18 9.62
C ALA A 449 -0.37 26.78 8.33
N LEU A 450 0.31 26.77 7.18
CA LEU A 450 -0.27 26.41 5.88
C LEU A 450 -0.57 24.90 5.77
N ILE A 451 0.21 24.04 6.42
CA ILE A 451 0.00 22.59 6.44
C ILE A 451 -1.19 22.22 7.34
N HIS A 452 -1.29 22.82 8.53
CA HIS A 452 -2.44 22.61 9.42
C HIS A 452 -3.71 23.31 8.90
N LYS A 453 -3.59 24.52 8.33
CA LYS A 453 -4.71 25.38 7.89
C LYS A 453 -4.42 26.00 6.51
N PRO A 454 -4.50 25.22 5.42
CA PRO A 454 -4.27 25.74 4.07
C PRO A 454 -5.22 26.89 3.71
N SER A 455 -4.69 27.89 3.02
CA SER A 455 -5.44 29.11 2.65
C SER A 455 -6.65 28.78 1.76
N ALA A 456 -7.65 29.66 1.69
CA ALA A 456 -8.86 29.41 0.90
C ALA A 456 -8.55 29.10 -0.58
N ALA A 457 -7.56 29.78 -1.17
CA ALA A 457 -7.09 29.51 -2.53
C ALA A 457 -6.42 28.13 -2.68
N ILE A 458 -5.62 27.72 -1.69
CA ILE A 458 -4.90 26.43 -1.71
C ILE A 458 -5.84 25.25 -1.40
N ARG A 459 -6.87 25.45 -0.57
CA ARG A 459 -7.99 24.50 -0.41
C ARG A 459 -8.81 24.37 -1.70
N LYS A 460 -9.09 25.48 -2.41
CA LYS A 460 -9.74 25.42 -3.73
C LYS A 460 -8.90 24.67 -4.78
N ALA A 461 -7.58 24.59 -4.60
CA ALA A 461 -6.67 23.80 -5.43
C ALA A 461 -6.54 22.32 -5.01
N GLY A 462 -7.28 21.85 -4.00
CA GLY A 462 -7.38 20.41 -3.66
C GLY A 462 -6.34 19.89 -2.66
N MET A 463 -5.56 20.75 -2.00
CA MET A 463 -4.67 20.31 -0.91
C MET A 463 -5.50 19.98 0.35
N PRO A 464 -5.46 18.73 0.87
CA PRO A 464 -6.02 18.43 2.19
C PRO A 464 -5.14 19.10 3.26
N GLY A 465 -5.78 19.69 4.27
CA GLY A 465 -5.06 20.09 5.49
C GLY A 465 -4.67 18.87 6.32
N ALA A 466 -3.60 18.99 7.11
CA ALA A 466 -3.18 17.99 8.09
C ALA A 466 -3.45 18.50 9.53
N PRO A 467 -4.72 18.48 9.99
CA PRO A 467 -5.05 18.89 11.35
C PRO A 467 -4.64 17.85 12.41
N ASP A 468 -4.52 16.58 12.00
CA ASP A 468 -4.41 15.44 12.91
C ASP A 468 -2.96 15.06 13.29
N LEU A 469 -1.95 15.68 12.66
CA LEU A 469 -0.54 15.47 12.98
C LEU A 469 -0.12 16.31 14.21
N PRO A 470 0.54 15.74 15.22
CA PRO A 470 1.14 16.50 16.32
C PRO A 470 2.11 17.59 15.85
N ILE A 471 2.14 18.73 16.54
CA ILE A 471 3.03 19.85 16.22
C ILE A 471 4.52 19.44 16.09
N PRO A 472 5.09 18.51 16.90
CA PRO A 472 6.44 18.00 16.68
C PRO A 472 6.63 17.30 15.33
N GLU A 473 5.65 16.48 14.90
CA GLU A 473 5.70 15.75 13.63
C GLU A 473 5.55 16.70 12.44
N VAL A 474 4.73 17.75 12.56
CA VAL A 474 4.68 18.81 11.53
C VAL A 474 5.97 19.64 11.50
N LYS A 475 6.67 19.82 12.63
CA LYS A 475 8.02 20.43 12.63
C LYS A 475 9.06 19.55 11.96
N ASP A 476 9.04 18.23 12.19
CA ASP A 476 9.88 17.26 11.47
C ASP A 476 9.58 17.32 9.96
N LEU A 477 8.30 17.27 9.56
CA LEU A 477 7.84 17.38 8.18
C LEU A 477 8.32 18.69 7.52
N VAL A 478 8.18 19.84 8.19
CA VAL A 478 8.64 21.14 7.68
C VAL A 478 10.16 21.21 7.60
N ALA A 479 10.91 20.55 8.50
CA ALA A 479 12.36 20.43 8.37
C ALA A 479 12.74 19.68 7.08
N TYR A 480 12.05 18.59 6.74
CA TYR A 480 12.24 17.91 5.46
C TYR A 480 11.85 18.79 4.25
N LEU A 481 10.72 19.52 4.32
CA LEU A 481 10.31 20.45 3.27
C LEU A 481 11.32 21.59 3.03
N ASN A 482 11.96 22.08 4.10
CA ASN A 482 13.04 23.07 4.01
C ASN A 482 14.35 22.47 3.46
N ALA A 483 14.59 21.17 3.70
CA ALA A 483 15.73 20.44 3.15
C ALA A 483 15.60 20.08 1.65
N LEU A 484 14.39 20.17 1.05
CA LEU A 484 14.18 19.82 -0.36
C LEU A 484 15.05 20.64 -1.32
N GLY A 485 15.88 19.95 -2.12
CA GLY A 485 16.88 20.52 -3.01
C GLY A 485 18.25 20.82 -2.37
N THR A 486 18.40 20.61 -1.06
CA THR A 486 19.68 20.72 -0.33
C THR A 486 20.36 19.35 -0.18
N PRO A 487 21.65 19.26 0.21
CA PRO A 487 22.28 17.99 0.52
C PRO A 487 21.55 17.17 1.61
N GLU A 488 20.90 17.83 2.58
CA GLU A 488 20.20 17.20 3.71
C GLU A 488 18.94 16.40 3.27
N GLU A 489 18.41 16.60 2.07
CA GLU A 489 17.32 15.77 1.52
C GLU A 489 17.70 14.27 1.47
N ASN A 490 19.01 13.97 1.43
CA ASN A 490 19.54 12.63 1.24
C ASN A 490 19.68 11.81 2.53
N VAL A 491 19.42 12.38 3.70
CA VAL A 491 19.56 11.64 4.98
C VAL A 491 18.69 10.38 4.97
N GLN A 492 19.31 9.27 5.38
CA GLN A 492 18.65 7.98 5.57
C GLN A 492 17.97 7.95 6.95
N PRO A 493 16.75 7.39 7.10
CA PRO A 493 16.28 7.00 8.42
C PRO A 493 17.20 5.91 8.97
N ALA A 494 17.60 6.05 10.23
CA ALA A 494 18.43 5.04 10.90
C ALA A 494 17.59 3.77 11.14
N MET A 495 17.75 2.76 10.27
CA MET A 495 17.24 1.43 10.54
C MET A 495 17.98 0.85 11.76
N SER A 496 17.23 0.23 12.68
CA SER A 496 17.70 -0.11 14.02
C SER A 496 18.88 -1.09 14.04
N ALA A 497 20.09 -0.56 14.25
CA ALA A 497 21.28 -1.34 14.59
C ALA A 497 21.24 -1.78 16.07
N LEU A 498 20.27 -2.66 16.41
CA LEU A 498 20.03 -3.15 17.77
C LEU A 498 19.83 -4.68 17.84
N THR A 499 20.65 -5.42 17.13
CA THR A 499 20.98 -6.83 17.42
C THR A 499 22.43 -7.11 17.03
N SER A 500 23.04 -8.13 17.67
CA SER A 500 24.39 -8.64 17.35
C SER A 500 25.58 -7.73 17.67
N SER A 501 25.76 -7.40 18.95
CA SER A 501 27.11 -7.21 19.51
C SER A 501 27.53 -8.49 20.24
N ALA A 502 28.26 -9.35 19.54
CA ALA A 502 28.85 -10.57 20.09
C ALA A 502 30.16 -10.88 19.35
N ALA A 503 31.27 -10.90 20.11
CA ALA A 503 32.60 -11.39 19.76
C ALA A 503 33.07 -11.32 18.28
N ASN A 504 34.03 -10.43 18.02
CA ASN A 504 35.39 -10.94 17.86
C ASN A 504 36.45 -9.90 18.27
N THR A 505 37.58 -10.37 18.80
CA THR A 505 38.73 -9.52 19.19
C THR A 505 39.92 -9.92 18.33
N GLN A 506 40.42 -9.01 17.47
CA GLN A 506 41.67 -9.25 16.74
C GLN A 506 42.36 -7.94 16.33
N THR A 507 43.63 -7.85 16.69
CA THR A 507 44.48 -6.66 16.56
C THR A 507 45.40 -6.79 15.35
N PRO A 508 45.55 -5.75 14.50
CA PRO A 508 46.63 -5.69 13.51
C PRO A 508 47.91 -5.07 14.12
N PRO A 509 49.12 -5.59 13.80
CA PRO A 509 50.39 -5.05 14.28
C PRO A 509 50.89 -3.83 13.46
N ALA A 510 52.00 -3.23 13.88
CA ALA A 510 52.50 -1.95 13.38
C ALA A 510 53.75 -2.05 12.47
N GLY A 511 54.05 -0.94 11.76
CA GLY A 511 55.41 -0.61 11.30
C GLY A 511 55.59 -0.39 9.78
N GLY A 512 56.01 0.81 9.38
CA GLY A 512 56.44 1.14 8.00
C GLY A 512 56.56 2.66 7.74
N ALA A 513 57.78 3.14 7.47
CA ALA A 513 58.11 4.55 7.16
C ALA A 513 57.77 4.90 5.69
N VAL A 514 57.26 6.08 5.29
CA VAL A 514 57.81 7.47 5.39
C VAL A 514 59.05 7.63 4.49
N PRO A 515 59.20 8.70 3.67
CA PRO A 515 58.61 10.06 3.73
C PRO A 515 57.69 10.40 2.50
N LEU A 516 57.36 11.64 2.06
CA LEU A 516 57.83 13.03 2.33
C LEU A 516 56.72 14.09 2.05
N THR A 517 57.10 15.38 2.09
CA THR A 517 56.43 16.65 1.71
C THR A 517 55.40 16.62 0.55
N LEU A 518 54.34 17.45 0.56
CA LEU A 518 54.37 18.90 0.79
C LEU A 518 53.20 19.43 1.64
N ALA A 519 53.46 20.44 2.48
CA ALA A 519 52.43 21.14 3.26
C ALA A 519 52.64 22.67 3.18
N VAL A 520 51.57 23.41 2.94
CA VAL A 520 51.53 24.88 3.09
C VAL A 520 50.82 25.19 4.41
N ALA A 521 51.39 26.09 5.20
CA ALA A 521 51.09 26.19 6.63
C ALA A 521 49.92 27.14 6.98
N ALA A 522 49.22 26.79 8.05
CA ALA A 522 48.51 27.73 8.92
C ALA A 522 48.90 27.45 10.38
N ARG A 523 49.29 28.48 11.13
CA ARG A 523 49.68 28.35 12.55
C ARG A 523 48.44 28.34 13.47
N PRO A 524 48.48 27.63 14.61
CA PRO A 524 47.49 27.83 15.67
C PRO A 524 47.66 29.20 16.34
N VAL A 525 46.57 29.78 16.84
CA VAL A 525 46.58 31.02 17.64
C VAL A 525 45.89 30.76 18.98
N SER A 526 46.47 31.26 20.05
CA SER A 526 46.07 31.03 21.44
C SER A 526 44.67 31.56 21.77
N SER A 527 43.93 30.85 22.62
CA SER A 527 42.62 31.28 23.12
C SER A 527 42.73 32.49 24.05
N SER A 528 42.19 33.64 23.63
CA SER A 528 42.05 34.82 24.49
C SER A 528 40.79 34.74 25.37
N ALA A 529 40.75 35.53 26.45
CA ALA A 529 39.64 35.54 27.41
C ALA A 529 38.27 35.88 26.78
N GLY A 530 38.24 36.57 25.63
CA GLY A 530 37.03 36.82 24.85
C GLY A 530 36.32 35.55 24.38
N GLY A 531 37.05 34.45 24.15
CA GLY A 531 36.47 33.17 23.74
C GLY A 531 35.55 32.55 24.80
N ALA A 532 35.92 32.64 26.08
CA ALA A 532 35.11 32.13 27.18
C ALA A 532 33.82 32.96 27.37
N ALA A 533 33.91 34.29 27.25
CA ALA A 533 32.75 35.16 27.28
C ALA A 533 31.80 34.91 26.09
N ALA A 534 32.35 34.77 24.88
CA ALA A 534 31.56 34.46 23.68
C ALA A 534 30.86 33.09 23.78
N ALA A 535 31.52 32.07 24.34
CA ALA A 535 30.93 30.76 24.59
C ALA A 535 29.76 30.82 25.59
N LEU A 536 29.91 31.56 26.71
CA LEU A 536 28.83 31.77 27.68
C LEU A 536 27.65 32.56 27.09
N ILE A 537 27.92 33.56 26.23
CA ILE A 537 26.90 34.32 25.51
C ILE A 537 26.16 33.44 24.50
N ALA A 538 26.86 32.55 23.80
CA ALA A 538 26.25 31.58 22.88
C ALA A 538 25.38 30.55 23.62
N GLN A 539 25.87 30.00 24.74
CA GLN A 539 25.11 29.08 25.59
C GLN A 539 23.87 29.76 26.19
N GLY A 540 24.02 30.98 26.71
CA GLY A 540 22.89 31.76 27.23
C GLY A 540 21.83 32.08 26.16
N ARG A 541 22.25 32.32 24.91
CA ARG A 541 21.34 32.47 23.77
C ARG A 541 20.58 31.18 23.44
N GLN A 542 21.27 30.04 23.44
CA GLN A 542 20.64 28.74 23.24
C GLN A 542 19.61 28.44 24.34
N LEU A 543 19.93 28.74 25.61
CA LEU A 543 18.99 28.59 26.73
C LEU A 543 17.76 29.51 26.58
N PHE A 544 17.94 30.78 26.22
CA PHE A 544 16.84 31.73 25.98
C PHE A 544 15.89 31.28 24.85
N GLN A 545 16.42 30.57 23.85
CA GLN A 545 15.64 29.98 22.76
C GLN A 545 14.99 28.64 23.16
N ALA A 546 15.72 27.75 23.83
CA ALA A 546 15.24 26.43 24.25
C ALA A 546 14.09 26.51 25.27
N HIS A 547 14.15 27.46 26.22
CA HIS A 547 13.07 27.73 27.16
C HIS A 547 12.00 28.68 26.61
N THR A 548 12.02 28.98 25.30
CA THR A 548 11.02 29.81 24.60
C THR A 548 10.82 31.23 25.15
N CYS A 549 11.77 31.76 25.93
CA CYS A 549 11.69 33.09 26.56
C CYS A 549 11.47 34.22 25.52
N ALA A 550 12.02 34.03 24.32
CA ALA A 550 11.83 34.90 23.16
C ALA A 550 10.36 35.10 22.74
N THR A 551 9.47 34.14 23.03
CA THR A 551 8.05 34.20 22.66
C THR A 551 7.28 35.24 23.47
N CYS A 552 7.69 35.51 24.72
CA CYS A 552 7.08 36.54 25.57
C CYS A 552 7.91 37.83 25.62
N HIS A 553 9.25 37.73 25.70
CA HIS A 553 10.16 38.87 25.86
C HIS A 553 10.78 39.36 24.54
N GLY A 554 10.35 38.82 23.40
CA GLY A 554 10.85 39.18 22.07
C GLY A 554 12.18 38.50 21.71
N ALA A 555 12.43 38.32 20.41
CA ALA A 555 13.62 37.63 19.90
C ALA A 555 14.96 38.33 20.26
N THR A 556 14.91 39.62 20.57
CA THR A 556 16.04 40.46 21.01
C THR A 556 16.06 40.71 22.52
N ALA A 557 15.18 40.07 23.29
CA ALA A 557 14.91 40.34 24.70
C ALA A 557 14.48 41.80 25.02
N GLN A 558 14.08 42.59 24.01
CA GLN A 558 13.65 43.99 24.17
C GLN A 558 12.22 44.15 24.72
N GLY A 559 11.55 43.05 25.04
CA GLY A 559 10.17 43.03 25.53
C GLY A 559 9.14 42.98 24.40
N THR A 560 7.89 42.79 24.79
CA THR A 560 6.70 42.89 23.93
C THR A 560 5.56 43.50 24.74
N THR A 561 4.38 43.66 24.13
CA THR A 561 3.14 43.99 24.87
C THR A 561 2.75 42.94 25.93
N ILE A 562 3.28 41.71 25.83
CA ILE A 562 2.97 40.60 26.74
C ILE A 562 3.89 40.63 27.98
N ALA A 563 5.19 40.85 27.80
CA ALA A 563 6.19 40.81 28.89
C ALA A 563 7.33 41.84 28.70
N PRO A 564 7.89 42.39 29.79
CA PRO A 564 8.84 43.51 29.75
C PRO A 564 10.22 43.14 29.18
N PRO A 565 11.08 44.12 28.82
CA PRO A 565 12.46 43.87 28.39
C PRO A 565 13.29 43.13 29.45
N LEU A 566 14.14 42.22 28.95
CA LEU A 566 15.21 41.53 29.69
C LEU A 566 16.61 41.83 29.11
N ALA A 567 16.71 42.56 27.99
CA ALA A 567 17.99 43.07 27.49
C ALA A 567 18.58 44.08 28.51
N GLY A 568 19.83 43.85 28.93
CA GLY A 568 20.50 44.67 29.95
C GLY A 568 19.91 44.50 31.36
N ILE A 569 19.33 43.35 31.70
CA ILE A 569 18.58 43.14 32.96
C ILE A 569 19.37 43.41 34.26
N GLY A 570 20.71 43.37 34.22
CA GLY A 570 21.61 43.76 35.31
C GLY A 570 21.62 45.25 35.64
N HIS A 571 21.01 46.10 34.81
CA HIS A 571 20.70 47.49 35.18
C HIS A 571 19.45 47.61 36.09
N TYR A 572 18.65 46.55 36.23
CA TYR A 572 17.37 46.57 36.96
C TYR A 572 17.32 45.60 38.15
N PHE A 573 18.11 44.52 38.14
CA PHE A 573 18.16 43.50 39.20
C PHE A 573 19.60 43.09 39.54
N SER A 574 19.81 42.49 40.71
CA SER A 574 21.04 41.74 40.98
C SER A 574 20.99 40.36 40.33
N LYS A 575 22.17 39.77 40.06
CA LYS A 575 22.28 38.40 39.54
C LYS A 575 21.62 37.35 40.46
N GLY A 576 21.68 37.55 41.77
CA GLY A 576 21.00 36.69 42.76
C GLY A 576 19.48 36.84 42.71
N THR A 577 18.98 38.07 42.65
CA THR A 577 17.54 38.37 42.52
C THR A 577 16.96 37.76 41.24
N PHE A 578 17.66 37.90 40.12
CA PHE A 578 17.30 37.28 38.84
C PHE A 578 17.27 35.75 38.91
N SER A 579 18.28 35.12 39.54
CA SER A 579 18.30 33.68 39.75
C SER A 579 17.08 33.22 40.55
N SER A 580 16.76 33.92 41.64
CA SER A 580 15.57 33.62 42.47
C SER A 580 14.27 33.73 41.67
N LEU A 581 14.10 34.78 40.87
CA LEU A 581 12.89 35.04 40.09
C LEU A 581 12.68 34.11 38.87
N ILE A 582 13.72 33.42 38.41
CA ILE A 582 13.62 32.40 37.34
C ILE A 582 13.25 31.02 37.90
N HIS A 583 13.82 30.65 39.06
CA HIS A 583 13.47 29.40 39.74
C HIS A 583 12.12 29.47 40.44
N HIS A 584 11.81 30.64 41.02
CA HIS A 584 10.60 30.91 41.79
C HIS A 584 9.96 32.23 41.32
N PRO A 585 9.35 32.25 40.11
CA PRO A 585 8.60 33.41 39.62
C PRO A 585 7.49 33.79 40.61
N ASN A 586 7.30 35.08 40.83
CA ASN A 586 6.29 35.57 41.78
C ASN A 586 4.86 35.39 41.26
N THR A 587 3.87 35.59 42.13
CA THR A 587 2.45 35.36 41.81
C THR A 587 1.92 36.15 40.61
N GLN A 588 2.47 37.34 40.32
CA GLN A 588 2.10 38.11 39.13
C GLN A 588 2.74 37.56 37.85
N MET A 589 3.97 37.04 37.94
CA MET A 589 4.67 36.38 36.85
C MET A 589 4.00 35.04 36.48
N THR A 590 3.65 34.23 37.48
CA THR A 590 2.92 32.96 37.26
C THR A 590 1.50 33.21 36.76
N ALA A 591 0.79 34.23 37.25
CA ALA A 591 -0.54 34.60 36.75
C ALA A 591 -0.53 35.09 35.28
N LYS A 592 0.61 35.58 34.79
CA LYS A 592 0.84 35.89 33.36
C LYS A 592 1.46 34.72 32.58
N GLY A 593 1.48 33.52 33.15
CA GLY A 593 1.89 32.30 32.46
C GLY A 593 3.40 32.03 32.42
N MET A 594 4.22 32.73 33.22
CA MET A 594 5.65 32.39 33.35
C MET A 594 5.83 31.17 34.26
N PRO A 595 6.34 30.03 33.74
CA PRO A 595 6.64 28.86 34.56
C PRO A 595 7.98 29.03 35.31
N PRO A 596 8.19 28.31 36.43
CA PRO A 596 9.53 28.13 36.99
C PRO A 596 10.43 27.38 35.99
N ALA A 597 11.62 27.88 35.71
CA ALA A 597 12.54 27.25 34.76
C ALA A 597 13.65 26.47 35.50
N PRO A 598 13.70 25.12 35.41
CA PRO A 598 14.63 24.30 36.18
C PRO A 598 16.06 24.30 35.59
N LEU A 599 16.72 25.46 35.63
CA LEU A 599 18.11 25.65 35.18
C LEU A 599 19.12 25.35 36.29
N SER A 600 20.31 24.84 35.95
CA SER A 600 21.42 24.84 36.91
C SER A 600 21.94 26.26 37.19
N LEU A 601 22.70 26.42 38.28
CA LEU A 601 23.38 27.70 38.59
C LEU A 601 24.35 28.15 37.48
N LYS A 602 24.96 27.19 36.75
CA LYS A 602 25.84 27.50 35.60
C LYS A 602 25.05 28.01 34.40
N GLU A 603 23.93 27.39 34.08
CA GLU A 603 23.05 27.80 32.97
C GLU A 603 22.35 29.13 33.28
N THR A 604 21.89 29.32 34.51
CA THR A 604 21.35 30.61 34.99
C THR A 604 22.40 31.72 34.86
N SER A 605 23.68 31.41 35.13
CA SER A 605 24.80 32.34 34.92
C SER A 605 25.09 32.61 33.45
N ALA A 606 25.01 31.62 32.55
CA ALA A 606 25.19 31.81 31.11
C ALA A 606 24.06 32.68 30.52
N LEU A 607 22.81 32.40 30.90
CA LEU A 607 21.62 33.18 30.52
C LEU A 607 21.73 34.64 31.01
N TRP A 608 22.16 34.87 32.25
CA TRP A 608 22.44 36.20 32.78
C TRP A 608 23.50 36.95 31.95
N THR A 609 24.60 36.28 31.59
CA THR A 609 25.67 36.88 30.77
C THR A 609 25.19 37.21 29.36
N TYR A 610 24.38 36.35 28.74
CA TYR A 610 23.77 36.64 27.44
C TYR A 610 22.82 37.86 27.51
N LEU A 611 21.90 37.91 28.47
CA LEU A 611 20.95 39.02 28.60
C LEU A 611 21.65 40.37 28.84
N ASN A 612 22.76 40.37 29.59
CA ASN A 612 23.59 41.56 29.83
C ASN A 612 24.60 41.88 28.71
N SER A 613 24.77 41.00 27.71
CA SER A 613 25.52 41.31 26.49
C SER A 613 24.71 42.13 25.47
N MET A 614 23.43 42.39 25.75
CA MET A 614 22.52 43.17 24.91
C MET A 614 22.22 44.53 25.57
N PRO A 615 22.21 45.64 24.81
CA PRO A 615 22.00 46.98 25.37
C PRO A 615 20.57 47.15 25.90
N ALA A 616 20.44 47.80 27.06
CA ALA A 616 19.14 48.18 27.62
C ALA A 616 18.44 49.24 26.74
N PRO A 617 17.09 49.20 26.63
CA PRO A 617 16.34 50.18 25.82
C PRO A 617 16.37 51.58 26.46
N ALA A 618 16.90 52.56 25.73
CA ALA A 618 17.20 53.91 26.26
C ALA A 618 15.97 54.81 26.49
N GLN A 619 14.80 54.48 25.93
CA GLN A 619 13.57 55.27 26.06
C GLN A 619 12.33 54.37 26.15
N ARG A 620 11.25 54.87 26.78
CA ARG A 620 9.98 54.12 26.94
C ARG A 620 9.27 53.99 25.59
N GLN A 621 9.15 52.77 25.07
CA GLN A 621 8.34 52.49 23.88
C GLN A 621 6.84 52.53 24.22
N PRO A 622 5.98 53.21 23.42
CA PRO A 622 4.53 53.19 23.63
C PRO A 622 3.96 51.77 23.58
N GLY A 623 3.08 51.44 24.53
CA GLY A 623 2.38 50.14 24.59
C GLY A 623 3.20 48.98 25.20
N VAL A 624 4.50 49.13 25.44
CA VAL A 624 5.31 48.11 26.13
C VAL A 624 5.19 48.33 27.66
N PRO A 625 4.84 47.30 28.46
CA PRO A 625 4.86 47.42 29.92
C PRO A 625 6.28 47.70 30.41
N ALA A 626 6.45 48.78 31.17
CA ALA A 626 7.73 49.10 31.80
C ALA A 626 8.18 47.98 32.75
N VAL A 627 9.49 47.84 32.96
CA VAL A 627 10.03 47.00 34.02
C VAL A 627 9.49 47.54 35.35
N VAL A 628 8.59 46.78 35.98
CA VAL A 628 8.07 47.10 37.30
C VAL A 628 9.19 46.84 38.31
N ILE A 629 9.93 47.89 38.65
CA ILE A 629 10.85 47.88 39.78
C ILE A 629 9.99 47.84 41.03
N PHE A 630 9.73 46.63 41.51
CA PHE A 630 9.18 46.43 42.85
C PHE A 630 10.17 47.03 43.84
N LYS A 631 9.81 48.17 44.45
CA LYS A 631 10.48 48.61 45.67
C LYS A 631 10.24 47.53 46.72
N ASN A 632 11.29 46.82 47.11
CA ASN A 632 11.22 45.88 48.22
C ASN A 632 10.62 46.59 49.44
N THR A 633 9.57 46.03 50.03
CA THR A 633 9.04 46.49 51.31
C THR A 633 9.89 45.94 52.46
N GLU A 634 11.21 46.17 52.40
CA GLU A 634 12.14 45.92 53.50
C GLU A 634 11.93 46.99 54.58
N THR A 635 10.83 46.86 55.30
CA THR A 635 10.48 47.74 56.43
C THR A 635 9.87 46.96 57.59
N ALA A 636 10.17 45.66 57.69
CA ALA A 636 9.79 44.82 58.81
C ALA A 636 10.83 43.73 59.19
N LEU A 637 12.13 43.90 58.86
CA LEU A 637 13.25 43.12 59.45
C LEU A 637 14.66 43.69 59.18
N ALA A 638 14.79 44.99 58.87
CA ALA A 638 16.07 45.65 58.54
C ALA A 638 16.36 46.88 59.42
N ARG A 639 16.21 46.74 60.74
CA ARG A 639 16.58 47.77 61.75
C ARG A 639 17.42 47.20 62.92
N GLN A 640 18.24 46.18 62.67
CA GLN A 640 19.13 45.61 63.70
C GLN A 640 20.35 44.83 63.15
N ALA A 641 21.04 45.36 62.12
CA ALA A 641 22.26 44.72 61.58
C ALA A 641 23.19 45.71 60.84
N SER A 642 23.67 46.78 61.50
CA SER A 642 24.65 47.73 60.91
C SER A 642 25.48 48.46 61.98
N SER A 643 26.23 47.73 62.81
CA SER A 643 27.19 48.33 63.74
C SER A 643 28.32 47.37 64.13
N ALA A 644 29.54 47.71 63.72
CA ALA A 644 30.84 47.24 64.24
C ALA A 644 31.25 45.76 63.99
N PRO A 645 32.55 45.42 64.11
CA PRO A 645 33.14 44.33 63.31
C PRO A 645 33.95 43.25 64.08
N ALA A 646 34.38 42.23 63.31
CA ALA A 646 35.61 41.43 63.45
C ALA A 646 36.07 40.93 64.84
N SER A 647 35.96 39.62 65.06
CA SER A 647 36.98 38.80 65.73
C SER A 647 36.68 37.30 65.51
N SER A 648 37.42 36.39 66.18
CA SER A 648 37.62 35.00 65.75
C SER A 648 37.16 33.93 66.76
N SER A 649 37.06 32.69 66.24
CA SER A 649 37.31 31.41 66.94
C SER A 649 36.24 30.78 67.86
N ALA A 650 36.41 29.46 68.03
CA ALA A 650 35.89 28.57 69.09
C ALA A 650 34.41 28.07 69.09
N ALA A 651 34.25 26.86 68.56
CA ALA A 651 33.82 25.64 69.29
C ALA A 651 32.38 25.42 69.84
N ALA A 652 31.87 24.22 69.49
CA ALA A 652 31.27 23.20 70.38
C ALA A 652 29.76 23.16 70.75
N ILE A 653 29.14 22.04 70.34
CA ILE A 653 28.41 21.05 71.17
C ILE A 653 27.00 21.39 71.73
N SER A 654 25.98 20.87 71.02
CA SER A 654 24.96 19.91 71.52
C SER A 654 23.73 20.36 72.36
N THR A 655 22.67 19.53 72.27
CA THR A 655 21.62 19.25 73.30
C THR A 655 20.59 20.37 73.62
N GLN A 656 19.31 20.14 73.97
CA GLN A 656 18.42 18.94 73.99
C GLN A 656 16.93 19.35 74.21
N GLN A 657 15.95 18.57 73.72
CA GLN A 657 14.56 18.44 74.29
C GLN A 657 13.70 19.75 74.40
N HIS A 658 12.41 19.84 74.78
CA HIS A 658 11.22 18.95 74.90
C HIS A 658 9.93 19.86 74.81
N VAL A 659 8.64 19.49 74.88
CA VAL A 659 7.92 18.24 75.23
C VAL A 659 6.62 18.04 74.36
N ALA A 660 5.61 17.35 74.89
CA ALA A 660 4.25 17.05 74.39
C ALA A 660 3.25 18.23 74.50
N ALA A 661 1.95 18.15 74.13
CA ALA A 661 1.04 17.04 73.80
C ALA A 661 -0.04 17.52 72.75
N SER A 662 -1.11 16.82 72.35
CA SER A 662 -1.75 15.56 72.79
C SER A 662 -2.53 14.88 71.62
N ARG A 663 -3.61 14.12 71.91
CA ARG A 663 -4.47 13.36 70.97
C ARG A 663 -5.96 13.40 71.47
N PRO A 664 -7.01 12.88 70.78
CA PRO A 664 -7.11 11.47 70.35
C PRO A 664 -7.68 11.19 68.94
N GLN A 665 -7.38 9.98 68.45
CA GLN A 665 -8.13 9.21 67.44
C GLN A 665 -8.54 7.87 68.07
N PRO A 666 -9.42 7.11 67.44
CA PRO A 666 -9.22 5.67 67.25
C PRO A 666 -8.97 5.38 65.75
N ARG A 667 -7.81 4.87 65.30
CA ARG A 667 -7.13 3.57 65.55
C ARG A 667 -7.60 2.51 64.51
N GLU A 668 -6.85 2.02 63.50
CA GLU A 668 -5.40 1.73 63.26
C GLU A 668 -5.06 0.23 63.40
N VAL A 669 -4.78 -0.43 62.25
CA VAL A 669 -3.77 -1.50 62.00
C VAL A 669 -3.49 -1.39 60.49
N ALA A 670 -2.33 -0.97 59.95
CA ALA A 670 -0.97 -1.52 59.99
C ALA A 670 -0.81 -2.88 59.26
N ALA A 671 0.30 -3.23 58.59
CA ALA A 671 1.33 -2.45 57.90
C ALA A 671 2.18 -3.38 57.01
N SER A 672 2.47 -3.01 55.75
CA SER A 672 3.61 -3.53 54.95
C SER A 672 3.73 -2.81 53.61
N ALA A 673 4.40 -1.66 53.59
CA ALA A 673 4.88 -1.04 52.36
C ALA A 673 6.22 -1.68 51.98
N VAL A 674 6.17 -2.84 51.34
CA VAL A 674 7.32 -3.35 50.57
C VAL A 674 7.54 -2.40 49.39
N ASN A 675 8.80 -2.17 49.00
CA ASN A 675 9.16 -1.34 47.84
C ASN A 675 8.79 -2.05 46.53
N GLU A 676 7.51 -2.08 46.19
CA GLU A 676 6.98 -2.50 44.88
C GLU A 676 7.31 -1.43 43.82
N PRO A 677 7.84 -1.79 42.64
CA PRO A 677 8.18 -0.82 41.61
C PRO A 677 6.92 -0.20 40.99
N ALA A 678 6.84 1.13 41.00
CA ALA A 678 5.82 1.85 40.24
C ALA A 678 6.09 1.64 38.73
N GLY A 679 5.20 0.91 38.05
CA GLY A 679 5.34 0.58 36.64
C GLY A 679 5.50 1.82 35.75
N ASP A 680 6.38 1.74 34.75
CA ASP A 680 6.67 2.88 33.87
C ASP A 680 5.52 3.12 32.89
N ILE A 681 4.88 4.29 33.05
CA ILE A 681 3.78 4.81 32.23
C ILE A 681 4.20 4.98 30.76
N VAL A 682 5.47 5.30 30.49
CA VAL A 682 6.01 5.49 29.13
C VAL A 682 6.22 4.14 28.45
N ALA A 683 6.85 3.17 29.13
CA ALA A 683 6.92 1.79 28.66
C ALA A 683 5.53 1.15 28.48
N GLY A 684 4.60 1.39 29.40
CA GLY A 684 3.22 0.91 29.32
C GLY A 684 2.47 1.43 28.09
N ARG A 685 2.68 2.71 27.76
CA ARG A 685 2.15 3.29 26.51
C ARG A 685 2.74 2.63 25.27
N ALA A 686 4.05 2.38 25.27
CA ALA A 686 4.71 1.69 24.16
C ALA A 686 4.18 0.26 23.98
N ILE A 687 3.90 -0.46 25.08
CA ILE A 687 3.30 -1.81 25.07
C ILE A 687 1.87 -1.78 24.49
N PHE A 688 1.02 -0.84 24.94
CA PHE A 688 -0.35 -0.66 24.44
C PHE A 688 -0.42 -0.34 22.93
N GLN A 689 0.60 0.36 22.42
CA GLN A 689 0.71 0.69 21.00
C GLN A 689 1.31 -0.46 20.18
N SER A 690 2.35 -1.14 20.68
CA SER A 690 3.03 -2.23 19.94
C SER A 690 2.21 -3.52 19.85
N HIS A 691 1.38 -3.81 20.86
CA HIS A 691 0.47 -4.97 20.88
C HIS A 691 -0.92 -4.62 20.31
N THR A 692 -0.99 -3.58 19.47
CA THR A 692 -2.17 -3.12 18.70
C THR A 692 -3.47 -2.94 19.51
N CYS A 693 -3.41 -2.84 20.83
CA CYS A 693 -4.56 -2.69 21.71
C CYS A 693 -5.38 -1.42 21.38
N ALA A 694 -4.69 -0.37 20.94
CA ALA A 694 -5.27 0.87 20.42
C ALA A 694 -6.24 0.68 19.24
N THR A 695 -6.10 -0.38 18.43
CA THR A 695 -6.97 -0.67 17.29
C THR A 695 -8.38 -1.06 17.71
N CYS A 696 -8.53 -1.71 18.88
CA CYS A 696 -9.85 -2.12 19.41
C CYS A 696 -10.35 -1.19 20.51
N HIS A 697 -9.46 -0.71 21.39
CA HIS A 697 -9.82 0.12 22.56
C HIS A 697 -9.60 1.63 22.35
N GLY A 698 -9.25 2.05 21.14
CA GLY A 698 -8.99 3.44 20.78
C GLY A 698 -7.59 3.93 21.19
N PRO A 699 -7.07 4.98 20.54
CA PRO A 699 -5.69 5.45 20.69
C PRO A 699 -5.35 6.03 22.07
N THR A 700 -6.35 6.27 22.93
CA THR A 700 -6.18 6.70 24.33
C THR A 700 -6.95 5.81 25.30
N ALA A 701 -7.13 4.53 24.95
CA ALA A 701 -7.86 3.53 25.74
C ALA A 701 -9.30 3.93 26.15
N GLN A 702 -9.94 4.83 25.38
CA GLN A 702 -11.27 5.36 25.63
C GLN A 702 -12.43 4.42 25.24
N GLY A 703 -12.09 3.29 24.62
CA GLY A 703 -13.05 2.34 24.05
C GLY A 703 -13.52 2.72 22.65
N THR A 704 -14.21 1.78 22.02
CA THR A 704 -14.89 1.94 20.71
C THR A 704 -16.20 1.15 20.74
N ALA A 705 -16.95 1.14 19.63
CA ALA A 705 -18.08 0.22 19.45
C ALA A 705 -17.67 -1.27 19.42
N ILE A 706 -16.37 -1.58 19.27
CA ILE A 706 -15.82 -2.93 19.19
C ILE A 706 -15.43 -3.46 20.58
N ALA A 707 -14.75 -2.63 21.39
CA ALA A 707 -14.23 -3.02 22.71
C ALA A 707 -14.29 -1.87 23.75
N PRO A 708 -14.49 -2.17 25.05
CA PRO A 708 -14.79 -1.16 26.07
C PRO A 708 -13.60 -0.24 26.44
N PRO A 709 -13.84 0.88 27.14
CA PRO A 709 -12.76 1.69 27.72
C PRO A 709 -11.88 0.89 28.70
N LEU A 710 -10.57 1.14 28.65
CA LEU A 710 -9.58 0.62 29.59
C LEU A 710 -8.85 1.74 30.37
N ALA A 711 -9.11 3.02 30.07
CA ALA A 711 -8.64 4.13 30.89
C ALA A 711 -9.22 4.01 32.32
N GLY A 712 -8.36 4.06 33.34
CA GLY A 712 -8.74 3.89 34.74
C GLY A 712 -9.20 2.48 35.14
N ILE A 713 -8.80 1.44 34.40
CA ILE A 713 -9.26 0.05 34.58
C ILE A 713 -9.07 -0.54 36.00
N GLY A 714 -8.11 -0.03 36.78
CA GLY A 714 -7.89 -0.36 38.19
C GLY A 714 -8.98 0.10 39.16
N ARG A 715 -10.04 0.73 38.65
CA ARG A 715 -11.31 0.95 39.37
C ARG A 715 -12.28 -0.23 39.26
N TYR A 716 -12.06 -1.15 38.32
CA TYR A 716 -12.98 -2.25 37.99
C TYR A 716 -12.38 -3.65 38.22
N PHE A 717 -11.05 -3.77 38.22
CA PHE A 717 -10.31 -5.00 38.49
C PHE A 717 -9.16 -4.71 39.46
N SER A 718 -8.71 -5.71 40.21
CA SER A 718 -7.41 -5.65 40.87
C SER A 718 -6.27 -5.92 39.87
N ARG A 719 -5.06 -5.50 40.25
CA ARG A 719 -3.80 -5.70 39.50
C ARG A 719 -3.59 -7.17 39.09
N LYS A 720 -3.93 -8.12 39.97
CA LYS A 720 -3.83 -9.57 39.70
C LYS A 720 -4.92 -10.09 38.76
N GLU A 721 -6.15 -9.62 38.88
CA GLU A 721 -7.25 -10.01 37.98
C GLU A 721 -7.01 -9.50 36.56
N PHE A 722 -6.49 -8.28 36.40
CA PHE A 722 -6.10 -7.72 35.12
C PHE A 722 -5.00 -8.52 34.43
N SER A 723 -3.93 -8.88 35.15
CA SER A 723 -2.88 -9.76 34.63
C SER A 723 -3.46 -11.10 34.14
N SER A 724 -4.29 -11.74 34.97
CA SER A 724 -4.98 -12.98 34.61
C SER A 724 -5.86 -12.84 33.35
N LEU A 725 -6.61 -11.73 33.20
CA LEU A 725 -7.48 -11.45 32.06
C LEU A 725 -6.75 -11.14 30.76
N ILE A 726 -5.52 -10.61 30.83
CA ILE A 726 -4.68 -10.35 29.65
C ILE A 726 -3.99 -11.62 29.16
N HIS A 727 -3.53 -12.48 30.07
CA HIS A 727 -2.92 -13.76 29.72
C HIS A 727 -3.97 -14.84 29.35
N HIS A 728 -5.16 -14.79 29.97
CA HIS A 728 -6.24 -15.75 29.79
C HIS A 728 -7.59 -15.02 29.59
N PRO A 729 -7.81 -14.39 28.42
CA PRO A 729 -9.08 -13.73 28.10
C PRO A 729 -10.23 -14.75 28.11
N ASN A 730 -11.39 -14.33 28.62
CA ASN A 730 -12.55 -15.21 28.74
C ASN A 730 -13.21 -15.47 27.36
N ALA A 731 -14.08 -16.49 27.30
CA ALA A 731 -14.70 -16.92 26.04
C ALA A 731 -15.46 -15.82 25.28
N GLN A 732 -16.03 -14.81 25.96
CA GLN A 732 -16.69 -13.67 25.29
C GLN A 732 -15.68 -12.68 24.68
N MET A 733 -14.53 -12.49 25.34
CA MET A 733 -13.42 -11.67 24.82
C MET A 733 -12.78 -12.35 23.61
N THR A 734 -12.50 -13.65 23.69
CA THR A 734 -11.95 -14.45 22.58
C THR A 734 -12.93 -14.54 21.40
N ALA A 735 -14.24 -14.70 21.64
CA ALA A 735 -15.26 -14.69 20.59
C ALA A 735 -15.41 -13.33 19.88
N LYS A 736 -14.97 -12.23 20.51
CA LYS A 736 -14.85 -10.90 19.89
C LYS A 736 -13.44 -10.62 19.32
N GLY A 737 -12.58 -11.63 19.24
CA GLY A 737 -11.28 -11.55 18.59
C GLY A 737 -10.12 -11.08 19.47
N MET A 738 -10.27 -11.00 20.79
CA MET A 738 -9.15 -10.67 21.69
C MET A 738 -8.23 -11.89 21.88
N PRO A 739 -6.95 -11.83 21.48
CA PRO A 739 -5.98 -12.88 21.75
C PRO A 739 -5.43 -12.78 23.19
N PRO A 740 -4.89 -13.87 23.76
CA PRO A 740 -4.05 -13.80 24.95
C PRO A 740 -2.74 -13.05 24.62
N ALA A 741 -2.32 -12.12 25.47
CA ALA A 741 -1.07 -11.38 25.27
C ALA A 741 0.08 -12.02 26.06
N LEU A 742 1.18 -12.32 25.37
CA LEU A 742 2.41 -12.89 25.95
C LEU A 742 3.33 -11.78 26.49
N LEU A 743 2.85 -11.06 27.52
CA LEU A 743 3.64 -10.09 28.27
C LEU A 743 4.39 -10.77 29.44
N SER A 744 5.53 -10.22 29.84
CA SER A 744 6.14 -10.52 31.15
C SER A 744 5.44 -9.72 32.26
N ASP A 745 5.55 -10.16 33.52
CA ASP A 745 4.90 -9.49 34.65
C ASP A 745 5.22 -7.98 34.70
N GLN A 746 6.49 -7.60 34.52
CA GLN A 746 6.91 -6.19 34.48
C GLN A 746 6.29 -5.40 33.31
N GLN A 747 6.04 -6.05 32.17
CA GLN A 747 5.34 -5.41 31.04
C GLN A 747 3.84 -5.24 31.35
N THR A 748 3.22 -6.23 31.98
CA THR A 748 1.84 -6.14 32.46
C THR A 748 1.68 -5.04 33.52
N GLU A 749 2.65 -4.89 34.43
CA GLU A 749 2.69 -3.82 35.43
C GLU A 749 2.90 -2.42 34.82
N ASN A 750 3.80 -2.28 33.84
CA ASN A 750 3.98 -1.02 33.10
C ASN A 750 2.69 -0.65 32.35
N LEU A 751 2.05 -1.61 31.69
CA LEU A 751 0.76 -1.44 31.01
C LEU A 751 -0.35 -1.05 31.99
N TRP A 752 -0.41 -1.68 33.17
CA TRP A 752 -1.35 -1.35 34.24
C TRP A 752 -1.16 0.08 34.75
N ALA A 753 0.08 0.52 34.95
CA ALA A 753 0.40 1.89 35.34
C ALA A 753 -0.01 2.91 34.27
N TYR A 754 0.26 2.63 32.99
CA TYR A 754 -0.18 3.47 31.88
C TYR A 754 -1.70 3.60 31.82
N LEU A 755 -2.44 2.50 31.82
CA LEU A 755 -3.91 2.54 31.75
C LEU A 755 -4.56 3.26 32.93
N ASN A 756 -3.96 3.18 34.13
CA ASN A 756 -4.44 3.89 35.32
C ASN A 756 -3.97 5.35 35.45
N SER A 757 -2.96 5.76 34.69
CA SER A 757 -2.55 7.17 34.58
C SER A 757 -3.55 8.04 33.80
N MET A 758 -4.45 7.43 33.03
CA MET A 758 -5.42 8.13 32.19
C MET A 758 -6.72 8.42 32.93
N SER A 759 -7.10 9.70 32.96
CA SER A 759 -8.34 10.18 33.58
C SER A 759 -9.58 9.77 32.79
N VAL A 760 -10.50 9.06 33.44
CA VAL A 760 -11.83 8.73 32.89
C VAL A 760 -12.66 10.01 32.71
N PRO A 761 -13.34 10.22 31.55
CA PRO A 761 -14.28 11.32 31.37
C PRO A 761 -15.44 11.25 32.38
N ALA A 762 -15.89 12.41 32.89
CA ALA A 762 -17.12 12.48 33.65
C ALA A 762 -18.33 12.26 32.73
N HIS A 763 -19.31 11.47 33.17
CA HIS A 763 -20.51 11.19 32.36
C HIS A 763 -21.37 12.45 32.16
N ASN A 764 -21.82 12.66 30.91
CA ASN A 764 -23.18 13.09 30.65
C ASN A 764 -23.67 12.58 29.28
N ALA A 765 -24.98 12.54 29.09
CA ALA A 765 -25.72 11.86 28.02
C ALA A 765 -25.31 12.30 26.58
N THR A 766 -25.52 11.52 25.50
CA THR A 766 -26.34 10.31 25.24
C THR A 766 -25.58 9.29 24.36
N GLY A 767 -25.84 7.99 24.35
CA GLY A 767 -26.71 7.17 25.21
C GLY A 767 -26.49 5.68 24.92
N VAL A 768 -25.74 4.99 25.81
CA VAL A 768 -25.46 3.55 25.75
C VAL A 768 -25.84 2.96 27.12
N PRO A 769 -26.52 1.79 27.20
CA PRO A 769 -26.95 1.23 28.48
C PRO A 769 -25.77 0.78 29.36
N PRO A 770 -25.94 0.72 30.69
CA PRO A 770 -24.87 0.36 31.62
C PRO A 770 -24.41 -1.10 31.45
N VAL A 771 -23.15 -1.35 31.80
CA VAL A 771 -22.56 -2.69 31.75
C VAL A 771 -23.18 -3.59 32.82
N VAL A 772 -23.91 -4.63 32.40
CA VAL A 772 -24.34 -5.72 33.28
C VAL A 772 -23.12 -6.61 33.58
N ILE A 773 -22.58 -6.49 34.79
CA ILE A 773 -21.41 -7.25 35.24
C ILE A 773 -21.86 -8.66 35.63
N PHE A 774 -21.61 -9.64 34.76
CA PHE A 774 -21.71 -11.06 35.12
C PHE A 774 -20.51 -11.45 35.98
N LYS A 775 -20.76 -11.59 37.28
CA LYS A 775 -19.77 -12.03 38.27
C LYS A 775 -19.34 -13.48 37.97
N ALA A 776 -18.04 -13.74 37.89
CA ALA A 776 -17.53 -15.09 37.65
C ALA A 776 -17.89 -16.01 38.84
N SER A 777 -18.60 -17.10 38.56
CA SER A 777 -18.89 -18.17 39.53
C SER A 777 -17.99 -19.38 39.27
N SER A 778 -17.60 -20.06 40.35
CA SER A 778 -16.71 -21.22 40.32
C SER A 778 -17.43 -22.52 39.92
N SER A 779 -16.65 -23.56 39.63
CA SER A 779 -17.07 -24.76 38.91
C SER A 779 -17.57 -25.92 39.78
N LYS A 780 -18.53 -26.70 39.25
CA LYS A 780 -18.54 -28.19 39.28
C LYS A 780 -19.58 -28.78 38.29
N PRO A 781 -19.52 -30.08 37.93
CA PRO A 781 -20.23 -30.64 36.77
C PRO A 781 -21.40 -31.62 37.09
N SER A 782 -22.29 -31.82 36.11
CA SER A 782 -23.22 -32.96 35.96
C SER A 782 -23.69 -33.11 34.49
N GLN A 783 -24.30 -34.25 34.12
CA GLN A 783 -24.57 -34.64 32.71
C GLN A 783 -26.07 -34.45 32.25
N PRO A 784 -26.74 -35.26 31.37
CA PRO A 784 -27.39 -34.67 30.17
C PRO A 784 -28.87 -35.08 29.92
N SER A 785 -29.56 -34.41 28.97
CA SER A 785 -30.78 -34.94 28.34
C SER A 785 -31.17 -34.26 27.02
N THR A 786 -31.89 -34.99 26.16
CA THR A 786 -32.58 -34.56 24.93
C THR A 786 -34.07 -34.99 25.01
N PRO A 787 -34.89 -35.03 23.94
CA PRO A 787 -35.54 -33.93 23.22
C PRO A 787 -37.09 -34.07 23.17
N SER A 788 -37.84 -33.26 22.38
CA SER A 788 -38.79 -33.72 21.30
C SER A 788 -40.00 -32.79 20.96
N HIS A 789 -40.51 -32.97 19.71
CA HIS A 789 -41.88 -32.72 19.14
C HIS A 789 -42.44 -31.28 18.91
N ALA A 790 -43.48 -31.01 18.07
CA ALA A 790 -43.88 -31.48 16.69
C ALA A 790 -45.21 -30.80 16.19
N ILE A 791 -45.63 -31.02 14.91
CA ILE A 791 -47.04 -30.99 14.34
C ILE A 791 -47.70 -29.57 14.11
N VAL A 792 -48.18 -29.07 12.94
CA VAL A 792 -49.11 -29.48 11.80
C VAL A 792 -50.49 -28.75 11.89
N ALA A 793 -51.26 -28.28 10.87
CA ALA A 793 -51.10 -27.94 9.41
C ALA A 793 -52.41 -27.26 8.83
N ALA A 794 -52.64 -27.27 7.49
CA ALA A 794 -53.94 -27.10 6.72
C ALA A 794 -54.35 -25.74 6.05
N ARG A 795 -55.49 -25.73 5.31
CA ARG A 795 -55.93 -24.86 4.14
C ARG A 795 -57.47 -25.07 3.84
N PRO A 796 -58.18 -24.61 2.75
CA PRO A 796 -57.97 -23.65 1.62
C PRO A 796 -59.18 -22.76 1.10
N GLU A 797 -58.95 -21.88 0.09
CA GLU A 797 -59.82 -21.44 -1.06
C GLU A 797 -61.22 -20.76 -0.88
N SER A 798 -61.93 -20.08 -1.84
CA SER A 798 -61.69 -19.62 -3.25
C SER A 798 -62.74 -18.57 -3.79
N SER A 799 -62.48 -17.98 -4.99
CA SER A 799 -63.44 -17.45 -6.02
C SER A 799 -64.08 -16.02 -5.94
N GLY A 800 -64.46 -15.42 -7.10
CA GLY A 800 -65.25 -14.15 -7.23
C GLY A 800 -65.06 -13.37 -8.57
N SER A 801 -66.05 -12.64 -9.12
CA SER A 801 -66.06 -12.12 -10.53
C SER A 801 -66.79 -10.77 -10.82
N ALA A 802 -66.55 -10.19 -12.02
CA ALA A 802 -67.45 -9.38 -12.90
C ALA A 802 -67.62 -7.81 -12.86
N ALA A 803 -67.13 -7.15 -13.94
CA ALA A 803 -67.82 -6.28 -14.96
C ALA A 803 -68.45 -4.86 -14.72
N ALA A 804 -68.19 -3.92 -15.69
CA ALA A 804 -69.17 -3.20 -16.59
C ALA A 804 -69.15 -1.62 -16.74
N LYS A 805 -69.14 -1.14 -18.03
CA LYS A 805 -69.83 0.07 -18.62
C LYS A 805 -69.44 1.53 -18.17
N SER A 806 -69.67 2.66 -18.90
CA SER A 806 -69.82 2.95 -20.37
C SER A 806 -69.82 4.47 -20.75
N SER A 807 -69.13 4.86 -21.85
CA SER A 807 -69.44 5.91 -22.87
C SER A 807 -69.35 7.47 -22.69
N ALA A 808 -68.93 8.11 -23.80
CA ALA A 808 -69.25 9.47 -24.34
C ALA A 808 -68.61 10.77 -23.75
N THR A 809 -68.39 11.90 -24.47
CA THR A 809 -68.20 12.21 -25.93
C THR A 809 -67.66 13.66 -26.14
N LEU A 810 -66.83 13.88 -27.19
CA LEU A 810 -66.37 15.16 -27.80
C LEU A 810 -65.62 16.25 -26.98
N ALA A 811 -64.37 16.58 -27.40
CA ALA A 811 -63.93 17.89 -27.90
C ALA A 811 -62.38 18.00 -28.01
N LEU A 812 -61.86 18.81 -28.94
CA LEU A 812 -60.43 19.15 -29.10
C LEU A 812 -60.30 20.67 -29.32
N PRO A 813 -59.29 21.34 -28.72
CA PRO A 813 -58.10 21.63 -29.53
C PRO A 813 -56.74 21.72 -28.80
N LYS A 814 -55.69 21.33 -29.55
CA LYS A 814 -54.33 21.92 -29.59
C LYS A 814 -53.53 22.16 -28.28
N ARG A 815 -52.72 21.14 -27.97
CA ARG A 815 -51.24 21.25 -27.86
C ARG A 815 -50.62 21.93 -26.61
N LYS A 816 -50.52 21.17 -25.52
CA LYS A 816 -49.29 21.09 -24.71
C LYS A 816 -49.11 19.65 -24.23
N VAL A 817 -47.89 19.09 -24.30
CA VAL A 817 -47.65 17.71 -23.87
C VAL A 817 -47.47 17.69 -22.35
N MET A 818 -48.52 17.30 -21.65
CA MET A 818 -48.46 16.87 -20.25
C MET A 818 -48.56 15.35 -20.22
N VAL A 819 -47.72 14.69 -19.42
CA VAL A 819 -47.87 13.28 -19.08
C VAL A 819 -48.99 13.18 -18.03
N ASN A 820 -49.96 12.31 -18.25
CA ASN A 820 -51.14 12.21 -17.39
C ASN A 820 -51.11 10.91 -16.57
N GLN A 821 -50.88 11.02 -15.25
CA GLN A 821 -51.17 9.93 -14.32
C GLN A 821 -52.69 9.76 -14.21
N SER A 822 -53.18 8.52 -14.19
CA SER A 822 -54.59 8.23 -13.93
C SER A 822 -54.76 8.00 -12.42
N ALA A 823 -55.49 8.87 -11.73
CA ALA A 823 -55.63 8.81 -10.28
C ALA A 823 -56.28 7.49 -9.83
N LEU A 824 -55.55 6.73 -8.99
CA LEU A 824 -56.14 5.67 -8.18
C LEU A 824 -57.05 6.28 -7.11
N ASN A 825 -58.05 5.52 -6.67
CA ASN A 825 -59.01 5.92 -5.64
C ASN A 825 -59.22 4.80 -4.62
N GLY A 826 -59.51 5.16 -3.37
CA GLY A 826 -59.79 4.21 -2.28
C GLY A 826 -58.55 3.43 -1.80
N PRO A 827 -58.72 2.19 -1.28
CA PRO A 827 -57.64 1.35 -0.73
C PRO A 827 -56.39 1.22 -1.61
N ALA A 828 -56.54 1.16 -2.93
CA ALA A 828 -55.41 1.07 -3.85
C ALA A 828 -54.58 2.37 -3.95
N ALA A 829 -55.16 3.54 -3.66
CA ALA A 829 -54.44 4.81 -3.62
C ALA A 829 -53.68 4.99 -2.29
N ALA A 830 -54.30 4.60 -1.17
CA ALA A 830 -53.61 4.49 0.11
C ALA A 830 -52.46 3.47 0.02
N GLY A 831 -52.71 2.33 -0.63
CA GLY A 831 -51.71 1.29 -0.89
C GLY A 831 -50.55 1.75 -1.77
N GLU A 832 -50.82 2.56 -2.80
CA GLU A 832 -49.76 3.21 -3.60
C GLU A 832 -48.92 4.11 -2.70
N GLN A 833 -49.57 5.02 -1.96
CA GLN A 833 -48.87 5.95 -1.07
C GLN A 833 -48.06 5.24 0.02
N ILE A 834 -48.53 4.12 0.56
CA ILE A 834 -47.78 3.27 1.51
C ILE A 834 -46.59 2.59 0.80
N PHE A 835 -46.78 2.05 -0.41
CA PHE A 835 -45.74 1.40 -1.20
C PHE A 835 -44.63 2.37 -1.64
N GLU A 836 -44.96 3.62 -1.96
CA GLU A 836 -44.00 4.69 -2.22
C GLU A 836 -43.28 5.13 -0.93
N SER A 837 -44.03 5.52 0.10
CA SER A 837 -43.48 6.11 1.33
C SER A 837 -42.60 5.15 2.14
N HIS A 838 -42.86 3.84 2.07
CA HIS A 838 -42.03 2.80 2.70
C HIS A 838 -40.94 2.25 1.76
N GLY A 839 -40.73 2.89 0.61
CA GLY A 839 -39.57 2.66 -0.27
C GLY A 839 -39.62 1.36 -1.07
N CYS A 840 -40.75 0.68 -1.20
CA CYS A 840 -40.86 -0.60 -1.90
C CYS A 840 -40.47 -0.50 -3.39
N ILE A 841 -40.67 0.68 -4.01
CA ILE A 841 -40.17 1.05 -5.34
C ILE A 841 -38.64 0.85 -5.47
N ALA A 842 -37.84 1.06 -4.42
CA ALA A 842 -36.39 0.96 -4.50
C ALA A 842 -35.89 -0.45 -4.84
N CYS A 843 -36.68 -1.49 -4.52
CA CYS A 843 -36.38 -2.88 -4.87
C CYS A 843 -37.24 -3.40 -6.02
N HIS A 844 -38.53 -3.05 -6.06
CA HIS A 844 -39.50 -3.60 -7.02
C HIS A 844 -39.83 -2.69 -8.21
N GLY A 845 -39.24 -1.50 -8.31
CA GLY A 845 -39.44 -0.55 -9.39
C GLY A 845 -40.76 0.24 -9.29
N GLU A 846 -40.80 1.36 -10.00
CA GLU A 846 -41.99 2.21 -10.14
C GLU A 846 -43.12 1.41 -10.81
N GLY A 847 -44.33 1.40 -10.22
CA GLY A 847 -45.42 0.52 -10.66
C GLY A 847 -45.12 -0.98 -10.60
N GLY A 848 -44.13 -1.42 -9.79
CA GLY A 848 -43.81 -2.83 -9.57
C GLY A 848 -43.16 -3.56 -10.75
N VAL A 849 -42.55 -2.83 -11.70
CA VAL A 849 -41.92 -3.38 -12.93
C VAL A 849 -40.77 -4.36 -12.70
N GLY A 850 -40.24 -4.46 -11.47
CA GLY A 850 -39.08 -5.27 -11.10
C GLY A 850 -37.76 -4.54 -11.33
N THR A 851 -36.71 -4.98 -10.64
CA THR A 851 -35.34 -4.48 -10.84
C THR A 851 -34.35 -5.65 -10.86
N LYS A 852 -33.04 -5.37 -10.88
CA LYS A 852 -32.00 -6.39 -10.62
C LYS A 852 -31.89 -6.78 -9.13
N LEU A 853 -32.56 -6.05 -8.23
CA LEU A 853 -32.57 -6.32 -6.79
C LEU A 853 -33.71 -7.24 -6.36
N ALA A 854 -34.92 -7.02 -6.90
CA ALA A 854 -36.09 -7.84 -6.58
C ALA A 854 -37.05 -8.02 -7.77
N ILE A 855 -37.85 -9.09 -7.70
CA ILE A 855 -38.74 -9.55 -8.77
C ILE A 855 -39.82 -8.51 -9.15
N PRO A 856 -40.32 -8.52 -10.40
CA PRO A 856 -41.53 -7.78 -10.77
C PRO A 856 -42.73 -8.21 -9.94
N LEU A 857 -43.52 -7.25 -9.47
CA LEU A 857 -44.78 -7.45 -8.75
C LEU A 857 -46.01 -7.26 -9.64
N ILE A 858 -45.85 -6.80 -10.88
CA ILE A 858 -46.93 -6.72 -11.88
C ILE A 858 -47.63 -8.09 -12.01
N GLY A 859 -48.89 -8.16 -11.60
CA GLY A 859 -49.70 -9.38 -11.62
C GLY A 859 -49.41 -10.42 -10.52
N ILE A 860 -48.63 -10.09 -9.47
CA ILE A 860 -48.27 -11.04 -8.39
C ILE A 860 -49.49 -11.64 -7.67
N THR A 861 -50.59 -10.89 -7.58
CA THR A 861 -51.88 -11.33 -7.02
C THR A 861 -52.58 -12.42 -7.83
N ARG A 862 -52.06 -12.78 -9.01
CA ARG A 862 -52.52 -13.94 -9.81
C ARG A 862 -51.77 -15.24 -9.47
N THR A 863 -50.60 -15.15 -8.85
CA THR A 863 -49.73 -16.31 -8.53
C THR A 863 -49.58 -16.53 -7.02
N VAL A 864 -49.90 -15.52 -6.20
CA VAL A 864 -49.93 -15.59 -4.74
C VAL A 864 -51.27 -15.04 -4.25
N SER A 865 -51.96 -15.77 -3.37
CA SER A 865 -53.22 -15.34 -2.78
C SER A 865 -53.05 -14.17 -1.82
N HIS A 866 -54.14 -13.40 -1.62
CA HIS A 866 -54.19 -12.17 -0.83
C HIS A 866 -53.57 -12.33 0.57
N ASP A 867 -54.07 -13.29 1.36
CA ASP A 867 -53.62 -13.56 2.74
C ASP A 867 -52.16 -14.01 2.79
N LYS A 868 -51.68 -14.67 1.72
CA LYS A 868 -50.30 -15.13 1.61
C LYS A 868 -49.36 -13.97 1.23
N LEU A 869 -49.82 -12.97 0.48
CA LEU A 869 -49.08 -11.72 0.29
C LEU A 869 -49.01 -10.91 1.60
N ILE A 870 -50.13 -10.77 2.32
CA ILE A 870 -50.17 -10.15 3.66
C ILE A 870 -49.16 -10.84 4.58
N THR A 871 -49.18 -12.18 4.64
CA THR A 871 -48.25 -12.98 5.44
C THR A 871 -46.78 -12.76 5.04
N LEU A 872 -46.47 -12.72 3.74
CA LEU A 872 -45.10 -12.54 3.23
C LEU A 872 -44.57 -11.10 3.39
N ILE A 873 -45.43 -10.10 3.43
CA ILE A 873 -45.05 -8.70 3.69
C ILE A 873 -44.84 -8.48 5.20
N ARG A 874 -45.74 -9.02 6.05
CA ARG A 874 -45.63 -8.98 7.51
C ARG A 874 -44.43 -9.80 8.01
N HIS A 875 -44.19 -10.97 7.42
CA HIS A 875 -43.15 -11.93 7.82
C HIS A 875 -42.38 -12.50 6.60
N PRO A 876 -41.52 -11.69 5.94
CA PRO A 876 -40.72 -12.14 4.80
C PRO A 876 -39.83 -13.35 5.13
N ASP A 877 -39.65 -14.25 4.17
CA ASP A 877 -38.89 -15.49 4.35
C ASP A 877 -37.36 -15.26 4.43
N SER A 878 -36.59 -16.32 4.64
CA SER A 878 -35.12 -16.23 4.77
C SER A 878 -34.41 -15.81 3.48
N ARG A 879 -34.99 -16.03 2.30
CA ARG A 879 -34.46 -15.56 1.01
C ARG A 879 -34.81 -14.10 0.77
N MET A 880 -36.04 -13.68 1.09
CA MET A 880 -36.49 -12.28 1.01
C MET A 880 -35.66 -11.40 1.95
N LYS A 881 -35.42 -11.85 3.19
CA LYS A 881 -34.53 -11.19 4.16
C LYS A 881 -33.07 -11.15 3.69
N ALA A 882 -32.54 -12.24 3.12
CA ALA A 882 -31.18 -12.25 2.55
C ALA A 882 -31.04 -11.34 1.31
N GLY A 883 -32.12 -11.11 0.56
CA GLY A 883 -32.22 -10.11 -0.51
C GLY A 883 -32.40 -8.67 -0.02
N GLY A 884 -32.43 -8.43 1.30
CA GLY A 884 -32.54 -7.09 1.90
C GLY A 884 -33.96 -6.59 2.14
N MET A 885 -35.00 -7.41 1.98
CA MET A 885 -36.38 -7.00 2.29
C MET A 885 -36.56 -6.85 3.82
N PRO A 886 -36.94 -5.65 4.32
CA PRO A 886 -37.17 -5.43 5.75
C PRO A 886 -38.50 -6.05 6.20
N THR A 887 -38.63 -6.29 7.51
CA THR A 887 -39.90 -6.65 8.15
C THR A 887 -40.72 -5.39 8.40
N PHE A 888 -41.82 -5.20 7.66
CA PHE A 888 -42.68 -4.03 7.82
C PHE A 888 -43.64 -4.18 9.00
N GLY A 889 -43.72 -3.16 9.86
CA GLY A 889 -44.59 -3.13 11.04
C GLY A 889 -46.03 -2.72 10.76
N PHE A 890 -46.54 -2.98 9.55
CA PHE A 890 -47.85 -2.52 9.09
C PHE A 890 -49.02 -3.07 9.92
N ASP A 891 -50.08 -2.29 10.10
CA ASP A 891 -51.37 -2.81 10.57
C ASP A 891 -52.12 -3.57 9.46
N ASP A 892 -53.20 -4.26 9.82
CA ASP A 892 -53.93 -5.11 8.86
C ASP A 892 -54.68 -4.28 7.80
N THR A 893 -55.07 -3.03 8.09
CA THR A 893 -55.61 -2.09 7.09
C THR A 893 -54.52 -1.72 6.07
N GLN A 894 -53.35 -1.29 6.54
CA GLN A 894 -52.21 -0.94 5.69
C GLN A 894 -51.75 -2.10 4.79
N LEU A 895 -51.77 -3.33 5.29
CA LEU A 895 -51.47 -4.52 4.48
C LEU A 895 -52.54 -4.80 3.42
N ASN A 896 -53.82 -4.64 3.76
CA ASN A 896 -54.92 -4.78 2.80
C ASN A 896 -54.86 -3.69 1.71
N ASP A 897 -54.52 -2.45 2.07
CA ASP A 897 -54.34 -1.34 1.13
C ASP A 897 -53.17 -1.62 0.17
N VAL A 898 -52.00 -2.00 0.68
CA VAL A 898 -50.82 -2.33 -0.16
C VAL A 898 -51.09 -3.51 -1.10
N VAL A 899 -51.75 -4.58 -0.63
CA VAL A 899 -52.09 -5.71 -1.53
C VAL A 899 -53.18 -5.31 -2.53
N SER A 900 -54.11 -4.42 -2.16
CA SER A 900 -55.08 -3.82 -3.10
C SER A 900 -54.39 -2.99 -4.18
N TYR A 901 -53.34 -2.23 -3.86
CA TYR A 901 -52.50 -1.55 -4.84
C TYR A 901 -51.81 -2.54 -5.78
N LEU A 902 -51.16 -3.58 -5.24
CA LEU A 902 -50.49 -4.62 -6.04
C LEU A 902 -51.46 -5.35 -6.98
N ALA A 903 -52.76 -5.44 -6.64
CA ALA A 903 -53.79 -5.99 -7.52
C ALA A 903 -54.11 -5.11 -8.73
N THR A 904 -53.81 -3.81 -8.70
CA THR A 904 -54.02 -2.89 -9.84
C THR A 904 -52.93 -3.03 -10.91
N LEU A 905 -51.74 -3.49 -10.53
CA LEU A 905 -50.53 -3.51 -11.37
C LEU A 905 -50.65 -4.51 -12.53
N LYS A 906 -50.98 -4.00 -13.72
CA LYS A 906 -51.18 -4.77 -14.96
C LYS A 906 -50.11 -4.44 -16.00
N LYS A 907 -49.66 -5.46 -16.74
CA LYS A 907 -48.61 -5.36 -17.76
C LYS A 907 -49.04 -4.43 -18.90
N SER A 908 -48.45 -3.24 -18.98
CA SER A 908 -48.61 -2.35 -20.14
C SER A 908 -47.91 -2.93 -21.37
N ALA A 909 -48.50 -2.73 -22.55
CA ALA A 909 -48.08 -3.34 -23.80
C ALA A 909 -47.61 -2.29 -24.82
N ARG A 910 -46.34 -1.88 -24.69
CA ARG A 910 -45.51 -1.32 -25.78
C ARG A 910 -44.05 -1.31 -25.37
N GLY A 911 -43.21 -1.95 -26.17
CA GLY A 911 -41.78 -1.70 -26.21
C GLY A 911 -41.44 -1.26 -27.62
N GLU A 912 -40.84 -0.09 -27.78
CA GLU A 912 -40.22 0.35 -29.03
C GLU A 912 -39.20 1.45 -28.71
N ALA A 913 -38.05 1.42 -29.38
CA ALA A 913 -37.02 2.43 -29.21
C ALA A 913 -37.24 3.56 -30.22
N THR A 914 -37.17 4.82 -29.77
CA THR A 914 -37.28 5.98 -30.68
C THR A 914 -36.01 6.83 -30.59
N THR A 915 -35.10 6.57 -31.52
CA THR A 915 -33.88 7.37 -31.69
C THR A 915 -34.25 8.75 -32.24
N ILE A 916 -33.88 9.83 -31.53
CA ILE A 916 -33.93 11.20 -32.07
C ILE A 916 -32.51 11.78 -32.03
N THR A 917 -31.82 11.68 -33.16
CA THR A 917 -30.46 12.20 -33.33
C THR A 917 -30.51 13.70 -33.61
N ALA A 918 -30.15 14.53 -32.64
CA ALA A 918 -29.95 15.97 -32.81
C ALA A 918 -28.50 16.34 -32.47
N ALA A 919 -27.75 16.83 -33.45
CA ALA A 919 -26.31 17.01 -33.33
C ALA A 919 -25.94 18.23 -32.45
N PHE A 920 -25.48 17.98 -31.23
CA PHE A 920 -24.84 18.99 -30.39
C PHE A 920 -23.32 18.89 -30.48
N LYS A 921 -22.66 19.99 -30.88
CA LYS A 921 -21.20 20.12 -30.84
C LYS A 921 -20.74 20.21 -29.38
N HIS A 922 -19.71 19.45 -29.01
CA HIS A 922 -19.11 19.56 -27.68
C HIS A 922 -18.48 20.95 -27.45
N THR A 923 -18.98 21.64 -26.43
CA THR A 923 -18.23 22.65 -25.67
C THR A 923 -18.11 22.16 -24.22
N PRO A 924 -17.01 22.48 -23.50
CA PRO A 924 -16.86 22.05 -22.11
C PRO A 924 -17.91 22.72 -21.23
N HIS A 925 -18.72 21.92 -20.53
CA HIS A 925 -19.78 22.43 -19.66
C HIS A 925 -19.17 23.19 -18.47
N LYS A 926 -19.30 24.51 -18.47
CA LYS A 926 -18.88 25.36 -17.36
C LYS A 926 -19.89 25.19 -16.22
N LEU A 927 -19.43 24.63 -15.10
CA LEU A 927 -20.23 24.47 -13.88
C LEU A 927 -20.88 25.81 -13.49
N SER A 928 -22.16 25.76 -13.10
CA SER A 928 -22.84 26.91 -12.52
C SER A 928 -22.27 27.22 -11.12
N PRO A 929 -22.46 28.44 -10.58
CA PRO A 929 -21.95 28.79 -9.25
C PRO A 929 -22.41 27.85 -8.13
N LEU A 930 -23.61 27.25 -8.24
CA LEU A 930 -24.13 26.30 -7.28
C LEU A 930 -23.44 24.92 -7.38
N GLU A 931 -23.12 24.47 -8.59
CA GLU A 931 -22.39 23.21 -8.83
C GLU A 931 -20.90 23.36 -8.52
N GLU A 932 -20.30 24.53 -8.75
CA GLU A 932 -18.91 24.81 -8.33
C GLU A 932 -18.79 24.93 -6.80
N ALA A 933 -19.79 25.51 -6.13
CA ALA A 933 -19.91 25.46 -4.67
C ALA A 933 -20.06 24.01 -4.18
N GLY A 934 -20.96 23.22 -4.78
CA GLY A 934 -21.17 21.82 -4.44
C GLY A 934 -19.94 20.93 -4.65
N LYS A 935 -19.16 21.21 -5.69
CA LYS A 935 -17.85 20.58 -5.91
C LYS A 935 -16.89 20.87 -4.75
N SER A 936 -16.92 22.08 -4.19
CA SER A 936 -16.13 22.40 -2.99
C SER A 936 -16.61 21.65 -1.74
N VAL A 937 -17.92 21.45 -1.56
CA VAL A 937 -18.48 20.66 -0.45
C VAL A 937 -18.08 19.18 -0.58
N TYR A 938 -18.14 18.62 -1.80
CA TYR A 938 -17.73 17.25 -2.11
C TYR A 938 -16.29 16.93 -1.70
N PHE A 939 -15.34 17.86 -1.91
CA PHE A 939 -13.95 17.70 -1.45
C PHE A 939 -13.79 17.98 0.05
N GLN A 940 -14.53 18.93 0.62
CA GLN A 940 -14.49 19.23 2.05
C GLN A 940 -14.96 18.05 2.91
N GLN A 941 -16.05 17.38 2.51
CA GLN A 941 -16.57 16.17 3.18
C GLN A 941 -15.79 14.89 2.81
N ARG A 942 -14.60 15.02 2.21
CA ARG A 942 -13.71 13.92 1.79
C ARG A 942 -14.37 12.85 0.88
N CYS A 943 -15.51 13.14 0.24
CA CYS A 943 -16.25 12.19 -0.59
C CYS A 943 -15.40 11.62 -1.76
N SER A 944 -14.44 12.41 -2.25
CA SER A 944 -13.45 12.00 -3.25
C SER A 944 -12.59 10.81 -2.84
N THR A 945 -12.40 10.57 -1.54
CA THR A 945 -11.64 9.42 -1.03
C THR A 945 -12.31 8.08 -1.35
N CYS A 946 -13.65 8.06 -1.39
CA CYS A 946 -14.43 6.83 -1.66
C CYS A 946 -15.04 6.81 -3.08
N HIS A 947 -15.43 7.96 -3.64
CA HIS A 947 -16.09 8.05 -4.95
C HIS A 947 -15.18 8.60 -6.08
N GLY A 948 -13.91 8.86 -5.80
CA GLY A 948 -12.92 9.32 -6.78
C GLY A 948 -12.93 10.83 -7.01
N ASN A 949 -11.89 11.34 -7.69
CA ASN A 949 -11.74 12.78 -7.91
C ASN A 949 -12.80 13.31 -8.87
N GLY A 950 -13.80 14.00 -8.32
CA GLY A 950 -14.96 14.51 -9.06
C GLY A 950 -16.13 13.53 -9.21
N GLY A 951 -16.10 12.36 -8.57
CA GLY A 951 -17.26 11.45 -8.45
C GLY A 951 -17.61 10.61 -9.67
N ILE A 952 -17.00 10.87 -10.83
CA ILE A 952 -17.32 10.19 -12.10
C ILE A 952 -16.68 8.78 -12.18
N GLU A 953 -15.53 8.58 -11.54
CA GLU A 953 -14.74 7.35 -11.68
C GLU A 953 -15.11 6.25 -10.66
N GLY A 954 -15.48 6.63 -9.43
CA GLY A 954 -15.60 5.70 -8.31
C GLY A 954 -14.24 5.23 -7.78
N THR A 955 -14.25 4.31 -6.80
CA THR A 955 -13.06 3.59 -6.33
C THR A 955 -13.42 2.14 -5.97
N VAL A 956 -12.44 1.37 -5.47
CA VAL A 956 -12.67 0.03 -4.88
C VAL A 956 -13.55 0.09 -3.62
N ALA A 957 -13.59 1.22 -2.90
CA ALA A 957 -14.40 1.38 -1.69
C ALA A 957 -15.89 1.69 -1.99
N ALA A 958 -16.16 2.59 -2.94
CA ALA A 958 -17.52 3.00 -3.31
C ALA A 958 -17.66 3.31 -4.82
N PRO A 959 -18.84 3.05 -5.42
CA PRO A 959 -19.04 3.15 -6.87
C PRO A 959 -19.05 4.60 -7.37
N SER A 960 -18.97 4.75 -8.70
CA SER A 960 -19.17 6.03 -9.39
C SER A 960 -20.54 6.65 -9.08
N LEU A 961 -20.55 7.96 -8.82
CA LEU A 961 -21.77 8.75 -8.60
C LEU A 961 -22.44 9.19 -9.92
N THR A 962 -21.87 8.85 -11.09
CA THR A 962 -22.49 9.17 -12.39
C THR A 962 -23.84 8.47 -12.57
N ALA A 963 -24.02 7.29 -11.98
CA ALA A 963 -25.32 6.60 -11.94
C ALA A 963 -26.29 7.30 -10.96
N THR A 964 -25.83 7.63 -9.75
CA THR A 964 -26.54 8.44 -8.75
C THR A 964 -27.09 9.74 -9.34
N ALA A 965 -26.33 10.39 -10.23
CA ALA A 965 -26.71 11.63 -10.91
C ALA A 965 -27.90 11.48 -11.88
N SER A 966 -28.08 10.30 -12.48
CA SER A 966 -29.10 10.00 -13.48
C SER A 966 -30.28 9.16 -12.99
N GLU A 967 -30.10 8.41 -11.90
CA GLU A 967 -31.04 7.36 -11.47
C GLU A 967 -31.74 7.66 -10.12
N LEU A 968 -31.28 8.65 -9.35
CA LEU A 968 -31.85 8.98 -8.03
C LEU A 968 -32.39 10.43 -7.95
N PRO A 969 -33.57 10.65 -7.33
CA PRO A 969 -34.13 11.98 -7.13
C PRO A 969 -33.37 12.78 -6.05
N PRO A 970 -33.42 14.13 -6.05
CA PRO A 970 -32.68 14.97 -5.11
C PRO A 970 -32.88 14.62 -3.63
N SER A 971 -34.12 14.34 -3.23
CA SER A 971 -34.50 13.95 -1.87
C SER A 971 -33.91 12.61 -1.44
N MET A 972 -33.70 11.67 -2.37
CA MET A 972 -33.05 10.40 -2.09
C MET A 972 -31.53 10.56 -1.94
N ILE A 973 -30.93 11.49 -2.69
CA ILE A 973 -29.51 11.85 -2.50
C ILE A 973 -29.33 12.54 -1.14
N GLU A 974 -30.22 13.46 -0.76
CA GLU A 974 -30.26 14.11 0.57
C GLU A 974 -30.42 13.07 1.69
N HIS A 975 -31.38 12.15 1.56
CA HIS A 975 -31.60 11.07 2.52
C HIS A 975 -30.40 10.11 2.62
N LEU A 976 -29.75 9.74 1.51
CA LEU A 976 -28.57 8.87 1.53
C LEU A 976 -27.31 9.54 2.11
N LEU A 977 -27.25 10.88 2.12
CA LEU A 977 -26.19 11.65 2.80
C LEU A 977 -26.46 11.74 4.31
N LEU A 978 -27.69 12.04 4.72
CA LEU A 978 -28.08 12.12 6.14
C LEU A 978 -28.16 10.74 6.80
N HIS A 979 -28.61 9.72 6.07
CA HIS A 979 -28.91 8.37 6.56
C HIS A 979 -28.33 7.30 5.59
N PRO A 980 -26.99 7.20 5.45
CA PRO A 980 -26.36 6.18 4.62
C PRO A 980 -26.69 4.77 5.13
N SER A 981 -26.91 3.83 4.21
CA SER A 981 -27.25 2.44 4.57
C SER A 981 -26.16 1.75 5.40
N GLN A 982 -26.51 0.70 6.15
CA GLN A 982 -25.54 -0.06 6.95
C GLN A 982 -24.38 -0.63 6.11
N ALA A 983 -24.62 -0.95 4.83
CA ALA A 983 -23.59 -1.38 3.87
C ALA A 983 -22.66 -0.25 3.42
N MET A 984 -23.14 1.00 3.39
CA MET A 984 -22.34 2.19 3.10
C MET A 984 -21.53 2.60 4.34
N GLN A 985 -22.14 2.55 5.52
CA GLN A 985 -21.46 2.78 6.81
C GLN A 985 -20.35 1.75 7.07
N SER A 986 -20.57 0.46 6.79
CA SER A 986 -19.55 -0.59 6.94
C SER A 986 -18.36 -0.44 5.97
N ARG A 987 -18.51 0.37 4.92
CA ARG A 987 -17.45 0.76 3.98
C ARG A 987 -16.87 2.15 4.25
N GLY A 988 -17.20 2.76 5.39
CA GLY A 988 -16.62 4.01 5.87
C GLY A 988 -17.33 5.30 5.40
N MET A 989 -18.58 5.24 4.94
CA MET A 989 -19.41 6.43 4.71
C MET A 989 -20.19 6.80 5.98
N PRO A 990 -19.79 7.83 6.74
CA PRO A 990 -20.56 8.32 7.89
C PRO A 990 -21.82 9.07 7.43
N PRO A 991 -22.81 9.28 8.32
CA PRO A 991 -23.81 10.33 8.15
C PRO A 991 -23.15 11.70 7.91
N ILE A 992 -23.56 12.40 6.85
CA ILE A 992 -23.04 13.71 6.45
C ILE A 992 -24.10 14.76 6.78
N ASP A 993 -23.96 15.39 7.95
CA ASP A 993 -24.74 16.57 8.34
C ASP A 993 -24.18 17.82 7.64
N LEU A 994 -25.07 18.57 7.00
CA LEU A 994 -24.76 19.77 6.22
C LEU A 994 -25.90 20.78 6.38
N ASN A 995 -25.54 22.07 6.43
CA ASN A 995 -26.56 23.11 6.35
C ASN A 995 -27.29 23.06 4.98
N LYS A 996 -28.52 23.60 4.94
CA LYS A 996 -29.41 23.54 3.77
C LYS A 996 -28.84 24.16 2.48
N ALA A 997 -27.84 25.04 2.57
CA ALA A 997 -27.19 25.61 1.40
C ALA A 997 -26.13 24.65 0.83
N ASP A 998 -25.25 24.11 1.69
CA ASP A 998 -24.20 23.18 1.27
C ASP A 998 -24.75 21.82 0.85
N MET A 999 -25.80 21.33 1.49
CA MET A 999 -26.52 20.12 1.07
C MET A 999 -27.10 20.29 -0.35
N LYS A 1000 -27.83 21.40 -0.58
CA LYS A 1000 -28.40 21.73 -1.89
C LYS A 1000 -27.33 21.93 -2.97
N ALA A 1001 -26.19 22.52 -2.61
CA ALA A 1001 -25.05 22.68 -3.51
C ALA A 1001 -24.43 21.32 -3.87
N LEU A 1002 -24.14 20.48 -2.87
CA LEU A 1002 -23.59 19.12 -3.07
C LEU A 1002 -24.49 18.27 -3.97
N ILE A 1003 -25.81 18.27 -3.74
CA ILE A 1003 -26.77 17.55 -4.58
C ILE A 1003 -26.79 18.11 -6.02
N ALA A 1004 -26.69 19.43 -6.19
CA ALA A 1004 -26.58 20.03 -7.53
C ALA A 1004 -25.30 19.57 -8.25
N PHE A 1005 -24.15 19.59 -7.56
CA PHE A 1005 -22.89 19.08 -8.12
C PHE A 1005 -22.97 17.59 -8.47
N VAL A 1006 -23.46 16.73 -7.58
CA VAL A 1006 -23.63 15.30 -7.86
C VAL A 1006 -24.53 15.08 -9.09
N ARG A 1007 -25.63 15.82 -9.23
CA ARG A 1007 -26.54 15.72 -10.40
C ARG A 1007 -25.99 16.37 -11.68
N SER A 1008 -24.92 17.16 -11.59
CA SER A 1008 -24.15 17.66 -12.75
C SER A 1008 -23.22 16.60 -13.35
N LEU A 1009 -22.93 15.52 -12.61
CA LEU A 1009 -22.08 14.40 -13.05
C LEU A 1009 -22.81 13.49 -14.04
N ARG A 1010 -23.14 14.01 -15.22
CA ARG A 1010 -23.75 13.22 -16.30
C ARG A 1010 -22.69 12.62 -17.21
N TYR A 1011 -22.86 11.35 -17.54
CA TYR A 1011 -22.10 10.70 -18.61
C TYR A 1011 -22.52 11.32 -19.96
N ASN A 1012 -21.54 11.66 -20.81
CA ASN A 1012 -21.83 11.97 -22.22
C ASN A 1012 -22.31 10.68 -22.91
N ARG A 1013 -23.60 10.63 -23.25
CA ARG A 1013 -24.17 9.60 -24.14
C ARG A 1013 -23.94 9.98 -25.60
#